data_AF-A0A538DF69-F1
#
_entry.id   AF-A0A538DF69-F1
#
_cell.length_a   1.000
_cell.length_b   1.000
_cell.length_c   1.000
_cell.angle_alpha   90.00
_cell.angle_beta   90.00
_cell.angle_gamma   90.00
#
_symmetry.space_group_name_H-M   'P 1'
#
loop_
_entity.id
_entity.type
_entity.pdbx_description
1 polymer ?
#
loop_
_entity_poly.entity_id
_entity_poly.type
_entity_poly.pdbx_seq_one_letter_code
_entity_poly.pdbx_strand_id
1 'polypeptide(L)'
;MRVDVARLARRVLVLAVISGLPVLAVAAPSGWPSAANVSSHASSSGFEGIRLKNVANRVGLNLRQGAFRFGVSPDPAAMTGGGLCALDYNNDGWVDLFVVNSYSQADVARWQKHGGLPRSALFRNRKGHFTNVSRRSGADLAVRGEGCVAADFNGDGYTDLYITTAGYDKLLWNNGDGTFTEGARAAGIHSYGWHAGAAVGDVNGDGRPDLYVAGYTDPNVPVPGSAAGFPNNFSGVRDLLYLNVGRDRHGHSKFREVGVQAGLEAARFDHSLGAVFSDFDGDGRLDLFVANDGDPNRLYENVAWPGGRKADPAGLGFRFEERAAIAGVADPNAGMGVAAADFNGDGRTDLFVSNSRGQGHGVYTGQQPVASGSSFNDVRAAFAPAFGKTFTGWGASWVDLDLDGNLDLVLTNGGIPVTSLARNAQPIQVLENMGAPPGSAPRFTDGTALVGGNALPRVVGRGLTTADFDNNGRMDIAINTIGGKLELLRPTGAVGHWLAVRLARFSPGAVVTAVLPDGRRLVREVQAGSSYLSSEDPRVHFGLGTATSVSQLIVRYPGGHIVSRNNVPADRIVFFRRPTRKAAGARASALAQSGRSQRISETAPYLINGCTRTDLHGYSVARVWDEVMLDAIRRDLPAPTTHARNLFDVSAAMWDAWAAYEPKADGYFVTEKDRAPDVEAAREAAISYAAYRVLLWRYSYGANIRVTFDELTRTMRSLCYRLDFTSTKGHSPATLGNRIAAAVIRSGRSDGSLERLHYADQSYVAVNAPLVVKQPGTAMHDPTFWQPLALDQTVAQNGLAVPEKVQTFIGAQWGHVRGFALPRSKEGLPIDPGPPPIGTPADAAYKQAAVDVIRKSAELDPADGRTIDIGLDALGNNPLGTNDGHGYTVNPFTGRPYAPERVPQADYARVLAEFWADGPSSETPPGHWNVIANAVSDSPLMASPIGAGTANRLRWDVKMYF
;
A
#
# COMPACT_ATOMS: atom_id res chain seq x y z
N MET A 1 -11.60 8.68 -64.25
CA MET A 1 -12.10 10.06 -64.11
C MET A 1 -11.06 10.81 -63.28
N ARG A 2 -10.05 11.49 -63.85
CA ARG A 2 -10.05 12.78 -64.57
C ARG A 2 -10.85 13.84 -63.79
N VAL A 3 -10.32 14.96 -63.29
CA VAL A 3 -9.07 15.72 -63.52
C VAL A 3 -8.77 16.60 -62.30
N ASP A 4 -7.48 16.81 -62.03
CA ASP A 4 -6.85 17.78 -61.14
C ASP A 4 -6.55 19.08 -61.93
N VAL A 5 -6.83 20.26 -61.36
CA VAL A 5 -6.20 21.53 -61.81
C VAL A 5 -6.04 22.51 -60.64
N ALA A 6 -4.83 22.57 -60.12
CA ALA A 6 -4.28 23.78 -59.48
C ALA A 6 -3.99 24.88 -60.51
N ARG A 7 -4.19 26.16 -60.10
CA ARG A 7 -3.68 27.48 -60.58
C ARG A 7 -4.85 28.47 -60.62
N LEU A 8 -4.91 29.51 -59.79
CA LEU A 8 -4.23 30.81 -59.99
C LEU A 8 -4.48 31.64 -58.71
N ALA A 9 -3.49 31.89 -57.85
CA ALA A 9 -2.70 33.14 -57.75
C ALA A 9 -3.46 34.46 -57.49
N ARG A 10 -3.16 35.03 -56.30
CA ARG A 10 -2.82 36.45 -55.98
C ARG A 10 -3.92 37.51 -55.75
N ARG A 11 -3.87 38.06 -54.51
CA ARG A 11 -3.86 39.49 -54.06
C ARG A 11 -5.01 40.39 -54.52
N VAL A 12 -5.71 41.21 -53.72
CA VAL A 12 -5.38 42.43 -52.91
C VAL A 12 -6.73 42.87 -52.30
N LEU A 13 -6.96 43.00 -50.98
CA LEU A 13 -6.77 44.11 -50.02
C LEU A 13 -7.52 45.47 -50.29
N VAL A 14 -8.23 45.91 -49.24
CA VAL A 14 -8.51 47.28 -48.71
C VAL A 14 -9.74 48.13 -49.12
N LEU A 15 -10.27 48.80 -48.05
CA LEU A 15 -10.98 50.10 -47.90
C LEU A 15 -12.48 50.13 -48.25
N ALA A 16 -13.36 50.92 -47.63
CA ALA A 16 -13.45 51.67 -46.36
C ALA A 16 -14.89 52.25 -46.28
N VAL A 17 -15.53 52.23 -45.10
CA VAL A 17 -16.01 53.38 -44.29
C VAL A 17 -16.78 54.47 -45.05
N ILE A 18 -17.99 54.83 -44.56
CA ILE A 18 -18.67 56.15 -44.55
C ILE A 18 -20.06 55.95 -43.88
N SER A 19 -20.25 56.37 -42.61
CA SER A 19 -21.01 57.57 -42.15
C SER A 19 -22.48 57.62 -42.59
N GLY A 20 -23.52 57.92 -41.80
CA GLY A 20 -23.68 58.51 -40.48
C GLY A 20 -25.18 58.92 -40.29
N LEU A 21 -25.49 59.59 -39.17
CA LEU A 21 -26.71 60.39 -38.85
C LEU A 21 -27.86 59.69 -38.04
N PRO A 22 -28.69 60.43 -37.25
CA PRO A 22 -28.48 60.61 -35.80
C PRO A 22 -29.74 60.51 -34.89
N VAL A 23 -29.49 60.51 -33.57
CA VAL A 23 -30.21 61.16 -32.44
C VAL A 23 -31.73 61.04 -32.29
N LEU A 24 -32.14 60.55 -31.11
CA LEU A 24 -33.17 61.20 -30.29
C LEU A 24 -32.89 60.95 -28.80
N ALA A 25 -32.72 62.05 -28.06
CA ALA A 25 -32.41 62.09 -26.63
C ALA A 25 -33.67 62.35 -25.80
N VAL A 26 -33.70 61.79 -24.58
CA VAL A 26 -34.57 62.24 -23.47
C VAL A 26 -33.69 62.32 -22.21
N ALA A 27 -33.61 63.51 -21.61
CA ALA A 27 -33.00 63.80 -20.29
C ALA A 27 -33.97 63.40 -19.17
N ALA A 28 -33.63 63.14 -17.89
CA ALA A 28 -32.66 63.72 -16.94
C ALA A 28 -32.54 62.74 -15.71
N PRO A 29 -31.96 63.07 -14.52
CA PRO A 29 -31.09 64.17 -14.12
C PRO A 29 -29.80 63.71 -13.40
N SER A 30 -28.92 64.69 -13.22
CA SER A 30 -27.60 64.69 -12.58
C SER A 30 -27.58 64.36 -11.09
N GLY A 31 -26.57 63.59 -10.70
CA GLY A 31 -25.98 63.63 -9.37
C GLY A 31 -25.02 62.46 -9.14
N TRP A 32 -23.72 62.77 -9.02
CA TRP A 32 -22.68 62.18 -8.15
C TRP A 32 -21.28 62.28 -8.81
N PRO A 33 -20.20 62.48 -8.03
CA PRO A 33 -18.92 62.96 -8.54
C PRO A 33 -18.16 61.91 -9.37
N SER A 34 -17.45 62.42 -10.37
CA SER A 34 -16.63 61.71 -11.35
C SER A 34 -15.82 60.56 -10.75
N ALA A 35 -16.18 59.33 -11.10
CA ALA A 35 -15.21 58.24 -11.16
C ALA A 35 -14.20 58.61 -12.25
N ALA A 36 -12.92 58.65 -11.89
CA ALA A 36 -11.85 58.68 -12.87
C ALA A 36 -12.03 57.51 -13.83
N ASN A 37 -11.97 57.79 -15.12
CA ASN A 37 -11.90 56.78 -16.18
C ASN A 37 -10.68 55.87 -15.92
N VAL A 38 -10.88 54.77 -15.20
CA VAL A 38 -10.03 53.60 -15.30
C VAL A 38 -10.41 52.96 -16.62
N SER A 39 -9.61 53.23 -17.64
CA SER A 39 -9.64 52.49 -18.89
C SER A 39 -9.40 51.01 -18.57
N SER A 40 -10.46 50.22 -18.71
CA SER A 40 -10.41 48.77 -18.64
C SER A 40 -9.60 48.23 -19.82
N HIS A 41 -8.30 48.00 -19.61
CA HIS A 41 -7.57 47.00 -20.40
C HIS A 41 -8.01 45.63 -19.90
N ALA A 42 -9.02 45.07 -20.57
CA ALA A 42 -9.41 43.68 -20.36
C ALA A 42 -8.37 42.76 -21.02
N SER A 43 -7.82 41.87 -20.18
CA SER A 43 -6.93 40.71 -20.39
C SER A 43 -5.47 40.96 -20.81
N SER A 44 -4.62 41.28 -19.84
CA SER A 44 -3.22 40.85 -19.79
C SER A 44 -3.10 39.67 -18.82
N SER A 45 -2.36 38.62 -19.19
CA SER A 45 -2.01 37.50 -18.31
C SER A 45 -1.37 38.00 -17.00
N GLY A 46 -1.68 37.36 -15.87
CA GLY A 46 -1.08 37.62 -14.56
C GLY A 46 0.42 37.29 -14.50
N PHE A 47 0.90 36.45 -15.44
CA PHE A 47 2.33 36.19 -15.62
C PHE A 47 3.08 37.31 -16.35
N GLU A 48 2.42 38.39 -16.77
CA GLU A 48 3.11 39.52 -17.39
C GLU A 48 4.15 40.13 -16.42
N GLY A 49 5.40 40.19 -16.87
CA GLY A 49 6.53 40.64 -16.04
C GLY A 49 7.11 39.59 -15.07
N ILE A 50 6.47 38.43 -14.90
CA ILE A 50 7.01 37.33 -14.09
C ILE A 50 8.02 36.52 -14.90
N ARG A 51 9.19 36.24 -14.33
CA ARG A 51 10.19 35.35 -14.94
C ARG A 51 10.77 34.35 -13.95
N LEU A 52 10.76 33.09 -14.32
CA LEU A 52 11.44 32.00 -13.63
C LEU A 52 12.91 31.94 -14.06
N LYS A 53 13.81 32.07 -13.09
CA LYS A 53 15.26 31.97 -13.31
C LYS A 53 15.82 30.80 -12.53
N ASN A 54 16.56 29.94 -13.22
CA ASN A 54 17.32 28.91 -12.52
C ASN A 54 18.44 29.55 -11.67
N VAL A 55 18.38 29.33 -10.36
CA VAL A 55 19.30 29.86 -9.35
C VAL A 55 20.10 28.76 -8.64
N ALA A 56 19.83 27.47 -8.87
CA ALA A 56 20.35 26.35 -8.07
C ALA A 56 21.84 26.48 -7.69
N ASN A 57 22.73 26.58 -8.69
CA ASN A 57 24.18 26.68 -8.43
C ASN A 57 24.56 27.97 -7.68
N ARG A 58 23.88 29.10 -7.98
CA ARG A 58 24.14 30.41 -7.35
C ARG A 58 23.79 30.42 -5.86
N VAL A 59 22.79 29.63 -5.48
CA VAL A 59 22.35 29.52 -4.09
C VAL A 59 22.97 28.32 -3.37
N GLY A 60 23.87 27.56 -4.00
CA GLY A 60 24.61 26.47 -3.33
C GLY A 60 24.02 25.07 -3.50
N LEU A 61 22.96 24.89 -4.28
CA LEU A 61 22.40 23.57 -4.63
C LEU A 61 23.22 22.90 -5.74
N ASN A 62 24.43 22.47 -5.39
CA ASN A 62 25.38 21.84 -6.30
C ASN A 62 25.35 20.31 -6.13
N LEU A 63 24.26 19.65 -6.53
CA LEU A 63 24.17 18.20 -6.64
C LEU A 63 23.99 17.79 -8.10
N ARG A 64 24.56 16.65 -8.46
CA ARG A 64 24.27 15.94 -9.70
C ARG A 64 23.82 14.52 -9.37
N GLN A 65 22.70 14.08 -9.96
CA GLN A 65 22.18 12.73 -9.75
C GLN A 65 23.19 11.65 -10.15
N GLY A 66 23.21 10.56 -9.39
CA GLY A 66 24.12 9.42 -9.58
C GLY A 66 23.74 8.52 -10.75
N ALA A 67 22.46 8.46 -11.10
CA ALA A 67 21.97 7.67 -12.23
C ALA A 67 22.64 8.12 -13.55
N PHE A 68 23.09 7.15 -14.33
CA PHE A 68 23.70 7.34 -15.66
C PHE A 68 24.90 8.28 -15.72
N ARG A 69 25.68 8.38 -14.62
CA ARG A 69 26.92 9.18 -14.59
C ARG A 69 28.03 8.62 -15.49
N PHE A 70 28.00 7.32 -15.80
CA PHE A 70 28.98 6.66 -16.67
C PHE A 70 28.38 6.14 -17.98
N GLY A 71 27.24 6.70 -18.39
CA GLY A 71 26.47 6.26 -19.55
C GLY A 71 25.09 5.75 -19.16
N VAL A 72 24.17 5.78 -20.12
CA VAL A 72 22.81 5.27 -19.91
C VAL A 72 22.82 3.73 -19.97
N SER A 73 22.12 3.08 -19.04
CA SER A 73 21.95 1.63 -18.98
C SER A 73 20.45 1.28 -18.92
N PRO A 74 20.04 0.07 -19.37
CA PRO A 74 18.65 -0.39 -19.29
C PRO A 74 18.30 -0.84 -17.86
N ASP A 75 18.34 0.09 -16.92
CA ASP A 75 18.06 -0.17 -15.50
C ASP A 75 16.82 0.64 -15.05
N PRO A 76 15.63 0.00 -14.92
CA PRO A 76 14.39 0.70 -14.64
C PRO A 76 14.42 1.56 -13.36
N ALA A 77 14.97 1.06 -12.25
CA ALA A 77 15.04 1.82 -11.00
C ALA A 77 16.03 3.00 -11.06
N ALA A 78 16.99 2.98 -11.99
CA ALA A 78 17.78 4.18 -12.27
C ALA A 78 17.06 5.16 -13.21
N MET A 79 16.06 4.70 -13.99
CA MET A 79 15.26 5.54 -14.90
C MET A 79 14.10 6.23 -14.19
N THR A 80 13.53 5.66 -13.14
CA THR A 80 12.44 6.25 -12.34
C THR A 80 12.95 7.41 -11.49
N GLY A 81 14.12 7.28 -10.86
CA GLY A 81 14.80 8.39 -10.18
C GLY A 81 14.15 8.88 -8.89
N GLY A 82 14.75 9.93 -8.34
CA GLY A 82 14.47 10.42 -6.99
C GLY A 82 13.44 11.56 -6.90
N GLY A 83 12.67 11.57 -5.82
CA GLY A 83 11.89 12.69 -5.30
C GLY A 83 12.70 13.76 -4.56
N LEU A 84 11.97 14.75 -4.01
CA LEU A 84 12.49 15.87 -3.20
C LEU A 84 11.58 16.11 -2.00
N CYS A 85 12.14 16.51 -0.87
CA CYS A 85 11.36 16.91 0.31
C CYS A 85 11.76 18.29 0.78
N ALA A 86 10.79 19.21 0.81
CA ALA A 86 10.89 20.49 1.49
C ALA A 86 10.56 20.29 2.98
N LEU A 87 11.45 20.74 3.88
CA LEU A 87 11.27 20.61 5.33
C LEU A 87 12.11 21.63 6.09
N ASP A 88 11.63 22.16 7.22
CA ASP A 88 12.49 22.87 8.18
C ASP A 88 12.99 21.85 9.21
N TYR A 89 14.14 21.22 8.96
CA TYR A 89 14.58 20.08 9.79
C TYR A 89 15.14 20.52 11.15
N ASN A 90 15.56 21.78 11.27
CA ASN A 90 16.21 22.29 12.48
C ASN A 90 15.37 23.37 13.20
N ASN A 91 14.15 23.61 12.74
CA ASN A 91 13.20 24.59 13.27
C ASN A 91 13.74 26.03 13.30
N ASP A 92 14.61 26.41 12.36
CA ASP A 92 15.15 27.78 12.25
C ASP A 92 14.28 28.73 11.41
N GLY A 93 13.15 28.23 10.90
CA GLY A 93 12.16 28.98 10.14
C GLY A 93 12.48 29.10 8.65
N TRP A 94 13.57 28.49 8.18
CA TRP A 94 13.91 28.41 6.76
C TRP A 94 13.64 26.99 6.26
N VAL A 95 12.91 26.86 5.16
CA VAL A 95 12.66 25.55 4.56
C VAL A 95 13.96 25.05 3.94
N ASP A 96 14.41 23.89 4.37
CA ASP A 96 15.56 23.16 3.83
C ASP A 96 15.10 22.22 2.69
N LEU A 97 16.07 21.61 2.00
CA LEU A 97 15.78 20.69 0.89
C LEU A 97 16.53 19.37 1.05
N PHE A 98 15.78 18.28 1.15
CA PHE A 98 16.31 16.91 1.04
C PHE A 98 16.10 16.37 -0.38
N VAL A 99 17.12 15.71 -0.91
CA VAL A 99 17.17 15.23 -2.29
C VAL A 99 17.52 13.76 -2.33
N VAL A 100 16.60 12.95 -2.85
CA VAL A 100 16.80 11.51 -3.02
C VAL A 100 17.74 11.27 -4.20
N ASN A 101 18.76 10.45 -4.00
CA ASN A 101 19.71 10.06 -5.04
C ASN A 101 19.54 8.58 -5.40
N SER A 102 19.89 8.24 -6.64
CA SER A 102 19.86 6.85 -7.12
C SER A 102 21.07 6.57 -8.02
N TYR A 103 21.25 5.31 -8.38
CA TYR A 103 22.32 4.85 -9.26
C TYR A 103 21.91 3.61 -10.05
N SER A 104 22.60 3.40 -11.18
CA SER A 104 22.48 2.17 -11.96
C SER A 104 23.25 1.05 -11.29
N GLN A 105 22.62 -0.13 -11.22
CA GLN A 105 23.25 -1.35 -10.73
C GLN A 105 24.49 -1.72 -11.56
N ALA A 106 24.47 -1.43 -12.87
CA ALA A 106 25.60 -1.67 -13.76
C ALA A 106 26.83 -0.81 -13.43
N ASP A 107 26.64 0.30 -12.71
CA ASP A 107 27.70 1.27 -12.39
C ASP A 107 28.28 1.11 -10.98
N VAL A 108 27.79 0.16 -10.16
CA VAL A 108 28.22 -0.04 -8.77
C VAL A 108 29.75 -0.19 -8.67
N ALA A 109 30.34 -1.07 -9.48
CA ALA A 109 31.80 -1.29 -9.45
C ALA A 109 32.60 -0.03 -9.84
N ARG A 110 32.06 0.82 -10.72
CA ARG A 110 32.69 2.09 -11.11
C ARG A 110 32.58 3.10 -9.98
N TRP A 111 31.42 3.22 -9.34
CA TRP A 111 31.23 4.07 -8.16
C TRP A 111 32.17 3.70 -7.02
N GLN A 112 32.34 2.41 -6.73
CA GLN A 112 33.28 1.96 -5.69
C GLN A 112 34.73 2.39 -6.01
N LYS A 113 35.16 2.32 -7.28
CA LYS A 113 36.47 2.85 -7.71
C LYS A 113 36.60 4.37 -7.58
N HIS A 114 35.48 5.10 -7.52
CA HIS A 114 35.42 6.55 -7.41
C HIS A 114 35.02 7.05 -6.01
N GLY A 115 35.21 6.23 -4.96
CA GLY A 115 35.04 6.66 -3.57
C GLY A 115 33.66 6.37 -2.96
N GLY A 116 32.85 5.54 -3.62
CA GLY A 116 31.60 5.00 -3.06
C GLY A 116 30.37 5.30 -3.91
N LEU A 117 29.24 4.72 -3.49
CA LEU A 117 27.95 4.90 -4.15
C LEU A 117 27.43 6.34 -4.00
N PRO A 118 26.62 6.84 -4.95
CA PRO A 118 25.92 8.10 -4.83
C PRO A 118 25.04 8.13 -3.57
N ARG A 119 25.00 9.29 -2.92
CA ARG A 119 24.28 9.50 -1.66
C ARG A 119 23.20 10.56 -1.81
N SER A 120 22.06 10.35 -1.17
CA SER A 120 21.05 11.40 -0.96
C SER A 120 21.67 12.58 -0.22
N ALA A 121 21.09 13.76 -0.39
CA ALA A 121 21.67 15.00 0.12
C ALA A 121 20.66 15.85 0.87
N LEU A 122 21.07 16.35 2.04
CA LEU A 122 20.35 17.38 2.80
C LEU A 122 21.07 18.71 2.64
N PHE A 123 20.33 19.72 2.20
CA PHE A 123 20.79 21.09 2.03
C PHE A 123 20.13 22.00 3.05
N ARG A 124 20.92 22.48 4.02
CA ARG A 124 20.44 23.48 4.97
C ARG A 124 20.29 24.83 4.29
N ASN A 125 19.12 25.41 4.36
CA ASN A 125 18.84 26.75 3.89
C ASN A 125 19.09 27.79 4.98
N ARG A 126 19.65 28.93 4.59
CA ARG A 126 19.76 30.14 5.40
C ARG A 126 19.46 31.32 4.50
N LYS A 127 18.26 31.90 4.62
CA LYS A 127 17.86 33.10 3.86
C LYS A 127 17.97 32.91 2.34
N GLY A 128 17.56 31.74 1.84
CA GLY A 128 17.61 31.40 0.42
C GLY A 128 18.97 30.91 -0.08
N HIS A 129 19.97 30.72 0.80
CA HIS A 129 21.27 30.13 0.48
C HIS A 129 21.42 28.76 1.14
N PHE A 130 21.81 27.77 0.34
CA PHE A 130 21.88 26.37 0.71
C PHE A 130 23.32 25.92 0.97
N THR A 131 23.51 25.16 2.04
CA THR A 131 24.75 24.48 2.38
C THR A 131 24.50 22.99 2.49
N ASN A 132 25.28 22.17 1.78
CA ASN A 132 25.19 20.72 1.92
C ASN A 132 25.66 20.30 3.32
N VAL A 133 24.74 19.73 4.11
CA VAL A 133 25.01 19.25 5.48
C VAL A 133 24.93 17.72 5.61
N SER A 134 24.66 17.02 4.50
CA SER A 134 24.30 15.59 4.45
C SER A 134 25.17 14.68 5.32
N ARG A 135 26.51 14.80 5.23
CA ARG A 135 27.44 13.99 6.04
C ARG A 135 27.39 14.30 7.53
N ARG A 136 27.25 15.58 7.88
CA ARG A 136 27.23 16.02 9.28
C ARG A 136 25.88 15.71 9.93
N SER A 137 24.79 15.75 9.17
CA SER A 137 23.47 15.40 9.66
C SER A 137 23.24 13.89 9.69
N GLY A 138 24.05 13.08 8.99
CA GLY A 138 23.82 11.64 8.88
C GLY A 138 22.65 11.26 7.96
N ALA A 139 22.10 12.22 7.22
CA ALA A 139 20.98 11.99 6.29
C ALA A 139 21.43 11.44 4.92
N ASP A 140 22.73 11.26 4.71
CA ASP A 140 23.30 10.92 3.41
C ASP A 140 23.19 9.42 3.10
N LEU A 141 22.02 8.97 2.64
CA LEU A 141 21.80 7.55 2.36
C LEU A 141 22.42 7.11 1.03
N ALA A 142 23.27 6.08 1.04
CA ALA A 142 23.79 5.40 -0.15
C ALA A 142 22.87 4.24 -0.56
N VAL A 143 21.73 4.57 -1.17
CA VAL A 143 20.72 3.60 -1.60
C VAL A 143 20.25 3.91 -3.01
N ARG A 144 19.56 2.94 -3.65
CA ARG A 144 18.80 3.19 -4.88
C ARG A 144 17.45 3.80 -4.50
N GLY A 145 17.47 5.10 -4.16
CA GLY A 145 16.32 5.81 -3.63
C GLY A 145 15.34 6.24 -4.74
N GLU A 146 14.06 6.23 -4.40
CA GLU A 146 12.96 6.59 -5.31
C GLU A 146 12.24 7.84 -4.81
N GLY A 147 11.69 7.82 -3.60
CA GLY A 147 10.89 8.91 -3.05
C GLY A 147 11.28 9.30 -1.64
N CYS A 148 10.69 10.39 -1.18
CA CYS A 148 10.72 10.75 0.23
C CYS A 148 9.41 11.39 0.67
N VAL A 149 9.11 11.30 1.96
CA VAL A 149 8.10 12.12 2.63
C VAL A 149 8.64 12.67 3.94
N ALA A 150 8.34 13.93 4.24
CA ALA A 150 8.76 14.63 5.45
C ALA A 150 7.57 14.78 6.41
N ALA A 151 7.70 14.28 7.64
CA ALA A 151 6.65 14.31 8.63
C ALA A 151 7.21 14.23 10.05
N ASP A 152 6.52 14.81 11.03
CA ASP A 152 6.84 14.63 12.46
C ASP A 152 6.13 13.37 12.97
N PHE A 153 6.72 12.19 12.68
CA PHE A 153 6.08 10.89 12.93
C PHE A 153 5.98 10.56 14.42
N ASN A 154 6.92 11.05 15.22
CA ASN A 154 6.89 10.85 16.66
C ASN A 154 6.09 11.96 17.36
N GLY A 155 5.88 13.13 16.77
CA GLY A 155 5.14 14.27 17.33
C GLY A 155 5.99 15.11 18.29
N ASP A 156 7.32 15.04 18.23
CA ASP A 156 8.24 15.76 19.10
C ASP A 156 8.54 17.20 18.64
N GLY A 157 8.02 17.56 17.47
CA GLY A 157 8.16 18.87 16.85
C GLY A 157 9.34 18.99 15.89
N TYR A 158 10.11 17.93 15.65
CA TYR A 158 11.16 17.88 14.65
C TYR A 158 10.72 16.98 13.48
N THR A 159 10.88 17.49 12.26
CA THR A 159 10.47 16.75 11.05
C THR A 159 11.44 15.60 10.79
N ASP A 160 10.90 14.38 10.72
CA ASP A 160 11.58 13.16 10.30
C ASP A 160 11.51 12.98 8.77
N LEU A 161 12.27 12.03 8.24
CA LEU A 161 12.26 11.68 6.81
C LEU A 161 12.02 10.19 6.60
N TYR A 162 11.03 9.83 5.80
CA TYR A 162 10.88 8.49 5.24
C TYR A 162 11.37 8.49 3.79
N ILE A 163 12.12 7.46 3.39
CA ILE A 163 12.72 7.34 2.06
C ILE A 163 12.40 5.96 1.50
N THR A 164 11.72 5.94 0.36
CA THR A 164 11.43 4.72 -0.39
C THR A 164 12.58 4.34 -1.32
N THR A 165 12.72 3.05 -1.58
CA THR A 165 13.84 2.52 -2.37
C THR A 165 13.40 1.37 -3.28
N ALA A 166 14.22 1.06 -4.27
CA ALA A 166 14.13 -0.20 -5.03
C ALA A 166 14.57 -1.44 -4.21
N GLY A 167 14.29 -1.45 -2.91
CA GLY A 167 14.77 -2.43 -1.93
C GLY A 167 14.15 -2.19 -0.55
N TYR A 168 14.97 -2.10 0.50
CA TYR A 168 14.46 -1.83 1.85
C TYR A 168 14.43 -0.33 2.14
N ASP A 169 13.28 0.19 2.55
CA ASP A 169 13.10 1.63 2.80
C ASP A 169 13.87 2.11 4.04
N LYS A 170 13.85 3.42 4.29
CA LYS A 170 14.57 4.05 5.39
C LYS A 170 13.66 5.03 6.13
N LEU A 171 13.79 5.06 7.45
CA LEU A 171 13.18 6.08 8.30
C LEU A 171 14.29 6.74 9.10
N LEU A 172 14.49 8.02 8.85
CA LEU A 172 15.47 8.85 9.53
C LEU A 172 14.77 9.67 10.61
N TRP A 173 14.96 9.27 11.87
CA TRP A 173 14.52 10.02 13.04
C TRP A 173 15.37 11.27 13.20
N ASN A 174 14.73 12.43 13.33
CA ASN A 174 15.43 13.68 13.61
C ASN A 174 15.71 13.78 15.11
N ASN A 175 17.00 13.84 15.48
CA ASN A 175 17.41 13.83 16.88
C ASN A 175 17.22 15.20 17.57
N GLY A 176 16.76 16.23 16.85
CA GLY A 176 16.55 17.59 17.35
C GLY A 176 17.83 18.41 17.54
N ASP A 177 19.00 17.84 17.24
CA ASP A 177 20.32 18.50 17.29
C ASP A 177 20.92 18.77 15.90
N GLY A 178 20.10 18.56 14.85
CA GLY A 178 20.48 18.67 13.45
C GLY A 178 21.10 17.40 12.86
N THR A 179 21.06 16.29 13.59
CA THR A 179 21.43 14.96 13.11
C THR A 179 20.23 14.02 12.98
N PHE A 180 20.40 12.94 12.23
CA PHE A 180 19.40 11.91 11.98
C PHE A 180 19.91 10.53 12.35
N THR A 181 19.00 9.66 12.79
CA THR A 181 19.25 8.25 13.09
C THR A 181 18.34 7.37 12.23
N GLU A 182 18.91 6.45 11.45
CA GLU A 182 18.11 5.46 10.72
C GLU A 182 17.50 4.44 11.70
N GLY A 183 16.20 4.18 11.59
CA GLY A 183 15.49 3.33 12.52
C GLY A 183 14.25 2.63 11.96
N ALA A 184 14.12 2.44 10.63
CA ALA A 184 12.94 1.82 10.03
C ALA A 184 12.61 0.45 10.66
N ARG A 185 13.60 -0.46 10.71
CA ARG A 185 13.42 -1.80 11.27
C ARG A 185 13.03 -1.77 12.73
N ALA A 186 13.70 -0.92 13.52
CA ALA A 186 13.41 -0.76 14.93
C ALA A 186 12.01 -0.16 15.16
N ALA A 187 11.53 0.66 14.24
CA ALA A 187 10.19 1.24 14.26
C ALA A 187 9.10 0.25 13.82
N GLY A 188 9.43 -0.96 13.37
CA GLY A 188 8.45 -1.93 12.87
C GLY A 188 8.09 -1.76 11.39
N ILE A 189 8.86 -0.96 10.65
CA ILE A 189 8.71 -0.83 9.20
C ILE A 189 9.49 -1.98 8.55
N HIS A 190 8.77 -2.91 7.96
CA HIS A 190 9.33 -4.06 7.24
C HIS A 190 8.87 -4.01 5.79
N SER A 191 9.50 -3.16 4.99
CA SER A 191 9.19 -3.02 3.56
C SER A 191 10.11 -3.91 2.73
N TYR A 192 9.52 -4.75 1.89
CA TYR A 192 10.25 -5.65 0.99
C TYR A 192 9.78 -5.42 -0.45
N GLY A 193 10.72 -5.32 -1.39
CA GLY A 193 10.42 -5.05 -2.79
C GLY A 193 10.63 -3.57 -3.16
N TRP A 194 10.31 -3.22 -4.39
CA TRP A 194 10.48 -1.85 -4.87
C TRP A 194 9.28 -1.00 -4.47
N HIS A 195 9.54 0.01 -3.64
CA HIS A 195 8.56 1.02 -3.26
C HIS A 195 8.85 2.37 -3.93
N ALA A 196 7.79 3.09 -4.28
CA ALA A 196 7.85 4.36 -4.99
C ALA A 196 7.36 5.50 -4.10
N GLY A 197 6.09 5.92 -4.18
CA GLY A 197 5.57 7.07 -3.43
C GLY A 197 5.30 6.75 -1.97
N ALA A 198 5.21 7.80 -1.16
CA ALA A 198 4.73 7.72 0.21
C ALA A 198 3.85 8.92 0.52
N ALA A 199 2.82 8.70 1.33
CA ALA A 199 1.90 9.74 1.79
C ALA A 199 1.61 9.56 3.28
N VAL A 200 1.34 10.67 3.98
CA VAL A 200 1.15 10.68 5.43
C VAL A 200 -0.20 11.30 5.78
N GLY A 201 -0.95 10.65 6.68
CA GLY A 201 -2.27 11.08 7.13
C GLY A 201 -2.62 10.48 8.49
N ASP A 202 -3.60 11.02 9.21
CA ASP A 202 -4.15 10.42 10.43
C ASP A 202 -5.41 9.63 10.07
N VAL A 203 -5.24 8.40 9.58
CA VAL A 203 -6.34 7.64 8.94
C VAL A 203 -7.33 7.08 9.96
N ASN A 204 -6.91 6.95 11.22
CA ASN A 204 -7.76 6.43 12.29
C ASN A 204 -8.30 7.53 13.24
N GLY A 205 -7.85 8.78 13.08
CA GLY A 205 -8.30 9.95 13.84
C GLY A 205 -7.76 10.01 15.28
N ASP A 206 -6.63 9.37 15.57
CA ASP A 206 -6.02 9.35 16.91
C ASP A 206 -4.96 10.44 17.13
N GLY A 207 -4.74 11.26 16.12
CA GLY A 207 -3.83 12.40 16.11
C GLY A 207 -2.40 12.03 15.77
N ARG A 208 -2.05 10.75 15.54
CA ARG A 208 -0.69 10.35 15.16
C ARG A 208 -0.60 10.19 13.63
N PRO A 209 0.46 10.71 12.99
CA PRO A 209 0.65 10.50 11.55
C PRO A 209 0.92 9.03 11.23
N ASP A 210 0.08 8.46 10.38
CA ASP A 210 0.20 7.14 9.76
C ASP A 210 0.83 7.27 8.36
N LEU A 211 1.43 6.20 7.85
CA LEU A 211 2.24 6.20 6.64
C LEU A 211 1.70 5.20 5.61
N TYR A 212 1.35 5.68 4.41
CA TYR A 212 1.13 4.84 3.24
C TYR A 212 2.39 4.78 2.37
N VAL A 213 2.67 3.62 1.79
CA VAL A 213 3.81 3.38 0.89
C VAL A 213 3.33 2.63 -0.35
N ALA A 214 3.59 3.19 -1.53
CA ALA A 214 3.21 2.62 -2.81
C ALA A 214 4.17 1.50 -3.23
N GLY A 215 3.65 0.30 -3.48
CA GLY A 215 4.38 -0.82 -4.05
C GLY A 215 4.40 -0.74 -5.58
N TYR A 216 5.59 -0.75 -6.19
CA TYR A 216 5.72 -0.54 -7.63
C TYR A 216 5.82 -1.86 -8.41
N THR A 217 6.98 -2.49 -8.46
CA THR A 217 7.17 -3.70 -9.29
C THR A 217 8.30 -4.58 -8.78
N ASP A 218 8.17 -5.90 -8.94
CA ASP A 218 9.25 -6.85 -8.69
C ASP A 218 9.90 -7.31 -10.01
N PRO A 219 11.07 -6.75 -10.37
CA PRO A 219 11.77 -7.10 -11.60
C PRO A 219 12.29 -8.55 -11.62
N ASN A 220 12.20 -9.29 -10.51
CA ASN A 220 12.56 -10.70 -10.46
C ASN A 220 11.39 -11.64 -10.77
N VAL A 221 10.16 -11.11 -10.86
CA VAL A 221 8.94 -11.89 -11.07
C VAL A 221 8.24 -11.45 -12.37
N PRO A 222 8.80 -11.82 -13.54
CA PRO A 222 8.19 -11.50 -14.83
C PRO A 222 6.83 -12.20 -14.98
N VAL A 223 5.90 -11.56 -15.68
CA VAL A 223 4.60 -12.16 -16.03
C VAL A 223 4.77 -13.04 -17.27
N PRO A 224 4.64 -14.38 -17.17
CA PRO A 224 4.88 -15.28 -18.28
C PRO A 224 3.98 -14.98 -19.49
N GLY A 225 4.58 -14.86 -20.68
CA GLY A 225 3.85 -14.60 -21.92
C GLY A 225 3.31 -13.17 -22.08
N SER A 226 3.63 -12.25 -21.16
CA SER A 226 3.19 -10.85 -21.29
C SER A 226 3.85 -10.16 -22.48
N ALA A 227 3.02 -9.53 -23.32
CA ALA A 227 3.46 -8.63 -24.40
C ALA A 227 3.47 -7.15 -23.96
N ALA A 228 3.17 -6.87 -22.68
CA ALA A 228 3.15 -5.51 -22.16
C ALA A 228 4.57 -4.92 -22.06
N GLY A 229 4.64 -3.59 -21.98
CA GLY A 229 5.87 -2.89 -21.61
C GLY A 229 6.10 -2.91 -20.10
N PHE A 230 7.28 -2.46 -19.68
CA PHE A 230 7.55 -2.15 -18.28
C PHE A 230 6.61 -1.03 -17.80
N PRO A 231 6.02 -1.13 -16.59
CA PRO A 231 6.26 -2.18 -15.59
C PRO A 231 5.35 -3.40 -15.68
N ASN A 232 4.26 -3.35 -16.45
CA ASN A 232 3.21 -4.39 -16.47
C ASN A 232 3.65 -5.75 -17.06
N ASN A 233 4.88 -5.88 -17.52
CA ASN A 233 5.50 -7.18 -17.83
C ASN A 233 6.14 -7.87 -16.62
N PHE A 234 6.12 -7.24 -15.44
CA PHE A 234 6.51 -7.78 -14.15
C PHE A 234 5.33 -7.73 -13.18
N SER A 235 5.46 -8.43 -12.06
CA SER A 235 4.42 -8.43 -11.02
C SER A 235 4.51 -7.18 -10.16
N GLY A 236 3.36 -6.60 -9.80
CA GLY A 236 3.31 -5.50 -8.85
C GLY A 236 3.79 -5.91 -7.45
N VAL A 237 4.30 -4.93 -6.70
CA VAL A 237 4.63 -5.07 -5.27
C VAL A 237 3.45 -4.58 -4.45
N ARG A 238 3.28 -5.13 -3.26
CA ARG A 238 2.19 -4.80 -2.35
C ARG A 238 2.29 -3.35 -1.86
N ASP A 239 1.15 -2.66 -1.83
CA ASP A 239 0.97 -1.40 -1.10
C ASP A 239 0.94 -1.63 0.41
N LEU A 240 1.56 -0.73 1.17
CA LEU A 240 1.66 -0.86 2.63
C LEU A 240 0.98 0.31 3.34
N LEU A 241 0.31 0.00 4.45
CA LEU A 241 -0.22 1.01 5.37
C LEU A 241 0.33 0.77 6.77
N TYR A 242 1.17 1.66 7.25
CA TYR A 242 1.75 1.62 8.57
C TYR A 242 0.97 2.53 9.52
N LEU A 243 0.17 1.93 10.41
CA LEU A 243 -0.45 2.65 11.52
C LEU A 243 0.57 2.94 12.61
N ASN A 244 0.61 4.19 13.05
CA ASN A 244 1.43 4.65 14.15
C ASN A 244 0.80 4.24 15.48
N VAL A 245 1.42 3.28 16.17
CA VAL A 245 0.90 2.72 17.44
C VAL A 245 1.44 3.43 18.68
N GLY A 246 2.11 4.58 18.50
CA GLY A 246 2.63 5.42 19.57
C GLY A 246 4.12 5.22 19.84
N ARG A 247 4.64 6.03 20.76
CA ARG A 247 6.07 6.08 21.08
C ARG A 247 6.51 4.91 21.95
N ASP A 248 7.72 4.44 21.69
CA ASP A 248 8.44 3.57 22.63
C ASP A 248 9.12 4.38 23.75
N ARG A 249 9.85 3.68 24.62
CA ARG A 249 10.57 4.28 25.76
C ARG A 249 11.67 5.28 25.37
N HIS A 250 12.13 5.24 24.11
CA HIS A 250 13.14 6.15 23.58
C HIS A 250 12.52 7.37 22.88
N GLY A 251 11.18 7.44 22.82
CA GLY A 251 10.46 8.56 22.23
C GLY A 251 10.19 8.41 20.73
N HIS A 252 10.70 7.37 20.08
CA HIS A 252 10.43 7.08 18.66
C HIS A 252 9.09 6.34 18.49
N SER A 253 8.33 6.65 17.44
CA SER A 253 7.09 5.91 17.15
C SER A 253 7.36 4.48 16.70
N LYS A 254 6.47 3.57 17.09
CA LYS A 254 6.34 2.24 16.48
C LYS A 254 5.21 2.26 15.46
N PHE A 255 5.39 1.47 14.42
CA PHE A 255 4.44 1.28 13.34
C PHE A 255 4.01 -0.18 13.27
N ARG A 256 2.79 -0.39 12.79
CA ARG A 256 2.25 -1.70 12.46
C ARG A 256 1.68 -1.65 11.05
N GLU A 257 2.17 -2.52 10.17
CA GLU A 257 1.60 -2.73 8.85
C GLU A 257 0.17 -3.29 8.98
N VAL A 258 -0.80 -2.69 8.30
CA VAL A 258 -2.22 -3.03 8.37
C VAL A 258 -2.95 -2.91 7.00
N GLY A 259 -2.23 -2.85 5.87
CA GLY A 259 -2.78 -2.55 4.55
C GLY A 259 -3.93 -3.47 4.13
N VAL A 260 -3.76 -4.79 4.26
CA VAL A 260 -4.82 -5.76 3.94
C VAL A 260 -5.99 -5.64 4.90
N GLN A 261 -5.72 -5.47 6.19
CA GLN A 261 -6.75 -5.32 7.21
C GLN A 261 -7.56 -4.05 7.03
N ALA A 262 -6.91 -3.00 6.54
CA ALA A 262 -7.54 -1.74 6.19
C ALA A 262 -8.28 -1.84 4.85
N GLY A 263 -7.84 -2.67 3.89
CA GLY A 263 -8.56 -2.92 2.64
C GLY A 263 -7.86 -2.43 1.36
N LEU A 264 -6.56 -2.14 1.40
CA LEU A 264 -5.80 -1.67 0.23
C LEU A 264 -5.69 -2.72 -0.89
N GLU A 265 -5.81 -4.01 -0.56
CA GLU A 265 -5.55 -5.11 -1.51
C GLU A 265 -6.81 -5.94 -1.80
N ALA A 266 -7.89 -5.27 -2.18
CA ALA A 266 -9.17 -5.94 -2.44
C ALA A 266 -9.21 -6.81 -3.71
N ALA A 267 -8.18 -6.79 -4.57
CA ALA A 267 -8.21 -7.50 -5.87
C ALA A 267 -6.87 -8.02 -6.41
N ARG A 268 -5.75 -7.28 -6.31
CA ARG A 268 -4.40 -7.64 -6.83
C ARG A 268 -3.36 -6.60 -6.39
N PHE A 269 -2.09 -6.82 -6.73
CA PHE A 269 -1.03 -5.81 -6.62
C PHE A 269 -0.88 -5.08 -7.94
N ASP A 270 -1.15 -3.77 -7.91
CA ASP A 270 -0.99 -2.86 -9.03
C ASP A 270 0.42 -2.23 -9.00
N HIS A 271 0.76 -1.45 -10.03
CA HIS A 271 2.04 -0.75 -10.14
C HIS A 271 1.96 0.68 -9.60
N SER A 272 1.87 0.82 -8.28
CA SER A 272 1.60 2.09 -7.62
C SER A 272 2.84 3.01 -7.59
N LEU A 273 2.63 4.29 -7.93
CA LEU A 273 3.68 5.31 -8.00
C LEU A 273 3.39 6.50 -7.09
N GLY A 274 2.46 7.36 -7.46
CA GLY A 274 2.12 8.58 -6.70
C GLY A 274 0.95 8.34 -5.75
N ALA A 275 0.95 8.98 -4.59
CA ALA A 275 -0.19 8.92 -3.66
C ALA A 275 -0.38 10.22 -2.89
N VAL A 276 -1.62 10.47 -2.48
CA VAL A 276 -1.98 11.63 -1.65
C VAL A 276 -3.19 11.28 -0.77
N PHE A 277 -3.16 11.77 0.47
CA PHE A 277 -4.31 11.76 1.37
C PHE A 277 -5.09 13.07 1.26
N SER A 278 -6.42 13.00 1.19
CA SER A 278 -7.33 14.14 1.25
C SER A 278 -8.72 13.67 1.68
N ASP A 279 -9.55 14.59 2.18
CA ASP A 279 -10.97 14.39 2.49
C ASP A 279 -11.81 14.60 1.21
N PHE A 280 -11.82 13.62 0.29
CA PHE A 280 -12.39 13.80 -1.06
C PHE A 280 -13.92 13.83 -1.05
N ASP A 281 -14.56 13.08 -0.15
CA ASP A 281 -16.01 13.06 0.00
C ASP A 281 -16.54 14.10 1.00
N GLY A 282 -15.66 14.73 1.78
CA GLY A 282 -15.98 15.78 2.74
C GLY A 282 -16.55 15.27 4.06
N ASP A 283 -16.40 13.97 4.37
CA ASP A 283 -16.91 13.37 5.61
C ASP A 283 -16.01 13.65 6.84
N GLY A 284 -14.81 14.21 6.61
CA GLY A 284 -13.84 14.56 7.64
C GLY A 284 -12.83 13.47 7.98
N ARG A 285 -12.81 12.36 7.23
CA ARG A 285 -11.78 11.32 7.25
C ARG A 285 -10.91 11.49 6.01
N LEU A 286 -9.64 11.10 6.14
CA LEU A 286 -8.73 11.15 5.01
C LEU A 286 -8.87 9.88 4.18
N ASP A 287 -9.24 10.07 2.93
CA ASP A 287 -9.24 9.10 1.85
C ASP A 287 -7.87 9.05 1.18
N LEU A 288 -7.57 7.95 0.51
CA LEU A 288 -6.30 7.75 -0.19
C LEU A 288 -6.53 7.65 -1.70
N PHE A 289 -5.89 8.52 -2.47
CA PHE A 289 -5.78 8.37 -3.92
C PHE A 289 -4.39 7.85 -4.30
N VAL A 290 -4.35 6.88 -5.22
CA VAL A 290 -3.12 6.24 -5.71
C VAL A 290 -3.09 6.29 -7.25
N ALA A 291 -2.05 6.91 -7.79
CA ALA A 291 -1.73 6.90 -9.21
C ALA A 291 -0.91 5.64 -9.55
N ASN A 292 -1.38 4.90 -10.55
CA ASN A 292 -0.81 3.62 -10.98
C ASN A 292 -0.23 3.70 -12.39
N ASP A 293 0.90 3.02 -12.62
CA ASP A 293 1.61 3.00 -13.89
C ASP A 293 1.08 1.90 -14.83
N GLY A 294 0.03 2.21 -15.59
CA GLY A 294 -0.57 1.31 -16.58
C GLY A 294 -1.64 0.36 -16.01
N ASP A 295 -1.84 0.36 -14.69
CA ASP A 295 -3.04 -0.15 -14.04
C ASP A 295 -4.03 0.99 -13.78
N PRO A 296 -5.34 0.72 -13.63
CA PRO A 296 -6.30 1.74 -13.19
C PRO A 296 -5.88 2.35 -11.85
N ASN A 297 -5.87 3.69 -11.76
CA ASN A 297 -5.69 4.41 -10.49
C ASN A 297 -6.70 3.95 -9.43
N ARG A 298 -6.35 4.10 -8.14
CA ARG A 298 -7.20 3.74 -7.01
C ARG A 298 -7.63 4.96 -6.21
N LEU A 299 -8.83 4.87 -5.65
CA LEU A 299 -9.38 5.79 -4.67
C LEU A 299 -9.98 4.94 -3.58
N TYR A 300 -9.42 5.04 -2.38
CA TYR A 300 -9.83 4.32 -1.20
C TYR A 300 -10.53 5.28 -0.25
N GLU A 301 -11.86 5.21 -0.21
CA GLU A 301 -12.68 5.96 0.73
C GLU A 301 -12.52 5.39 2.14
N ASN A 302 -12.21 6.24 3.12
CA ASN A 302 -11.96 5.83 4.50
C ASN A 302 -13.26 5.81 5.31
N VAL A 303 -13.88 4.65 5.41
CA VAL A 303 -15.14 4.50 6.12
C VAL A 303 -14.93 4.00 7.55
N ALA A 304 -15.72 4.51 8.49
CA ALA A 304 -15.72 4.02 9.86
C ALA A 304 -16.13 2.54 9.91
N TRP A 305 -15.44 1.75 10.75
CA TRP A 305 -15.84 0.37 10.97
C TRP A 305 -17.21 0.32 11.65
N PRO A 306 -18.18 -0.47 11.18
CA PRO A 306 -19.50 -0.57 11.80
C PRO A 306 -19.41 -1.03 13.27
N GLY A 307 -19.79 -0.17 14.21
CA GLY A 307 -19.66 -0.43 15.67
C GLY A 307 -18.32 0.03 16.27
N GLY A 308 -17.50 0.71 15.48
CA GLY A 308 -16.23 1.30 15.87
C GLY A 308 -15.14 0.27 16.17
N ARG A 309 -14.03 0.76 16.74
CA ARG A 309 -12.82 -0.02 17.02
C ARG A 309 -13.03 -1.31 17.83
N LYS A 310 -14.03 -1.34 18.72
CA LYS A 310 -14.34 -2.55 19.53
C LYS A 310 -15.00 -3.66 18.72
N ALA A 311 -15.77 -3.30 17.69
CA ALA A 311 -16.45 -4.24 16.80
C ALA A 311 -15.57 -4.66 15.62
N ASP A 312 -14.47 -3.94 15.40
CA ASP A 312 -13.47 -4.25 14.38
C ASP A 312 -12.59 -5.44 14.82
N PRO A 313 -12.59 -6.57 14.07
CA PRO A 313 -11.71 -7.70 14.34
C PRO A 313 -10.22 -7.33 14.28
N ALA A 314 -9.84 -6.39 13.42
CA ALA A 314 -8.48 -5.89 13.31
C ALA A 314 -8.14 -4.84 14.38
N GLY A 315 -9.17 -4.22 14.97
CA GLY A 315 -9.07 -3.20 16.01
C GLY A 315 -8.53 -1.86 15.51
N LEU A 316 -8.73 -1.55 14.22
CA LEU A 316 -8.39 -0.30 13.54
C LEU A 316 -9.49 0.74 13.77
N GLY A 317 -10.76 0.33 13.70
CA GLY A 317 -11.93 1.20 13.81
C GLY A 317 -12.34 1.88 12.51
N PHE A 318 -11.66 1.57 11.41
CA PHE A 318 -11.93 2.03 10.06
C PHE A 318 -11.63 0.92 9.05
N ARG A 319 -12.04 1.14 7.80
CA ARG A 319 -11.58 0.39 6.63
C ARG A 319 -11.61 1.31 5.40
N PHE A 320 -10.78 1.01 4.43
CA PHE A 320 -10.82 1.54 3.10
C PHE A 320 -11.78 0.75 2.21
N GLU A 321 -12.57 1.47 1.43
CA GLU A 321 -13.39 0.92 0.35
C GLU A 321 -12.88 1.46 -0.99
N GLU A 322 -12.51 0.58 -1.92
CA GLU A 322 -12.02 0.98 -3.24
C GLU A 322 -13.18 1.43 -4.13
N ARG A 323 -13.06 2.65 -4.69
CA ARG A 323 -14.17 3.41 -5.27
C ARG A 323 -13.81 4.11 -6.58
N ALA A 324 -12.57 3.99 -7.08
CA ALA A 324 -12.07 4.77 -8.21
C ALA A 324 -12.96 4.67 -9.46
N ALA A 325 -13.46 3.47 -9.77
CA ALA A 325 -14.28 3.24 -10.96
C ALA A 325 -15.64 3.97 -10.86
N ILE A 326 -16.28 3.93 -9.69
CA ILE A 326 -17.55 4.63 -9.45
C ILE A 326 -17.31 6.14 -9.39
N ALA A 327 -16.21 6.55 -8.76
CA ALA A 327 -15.76 7.93 -8.64
C ALA A 327 -15.25 8.55 -9.95
N GLY A 328 -15.16 7.78 -11.05
CA GLY A 328 -14.74 8.27 -12.36
C GLY A 328 -13.24 8.56 -12.51
N VAL A 329 -12.41 8.03 -11.60
CA VAL A 329 -10.96 8.31 -11.54
C VAL A 329 -10.08 7.08 -11.76
N ALA A 330 -10.65 5.90 -12.03
CA ALA A 330 -9.92 4.67 -12.36
C ALA A 330 -9.29 4.69 -13.77
N ASP A 331 -8.47 5.71 -14.05
CA ASP A 331 -7.75 5.88 -15.31
C ASP A 331 -6.61 4.84 -15.42
N PRO A 332 -6.57 4.01 -16.48
CA PRO A 332 -5.55 2.98 -16.70
C PRO A 332 -4.29 3.48 -17.43
N ASN A 333 -4.12 4.79 -17.59
CA ASN A 333 -2.91 5.38 -18.16
C ASN A 333 -1.69 5.20 -17.22
N ALA A 334 -0.51 5.66 -17.65
CA ALA A 334 0.71 5.61 -16.85
C ALA A 334 0.73 6.73 -15.79
N GLY A 335 -0.11 6.61 -14.77
CA GLY A 335 -0.21 7.55 -13.65
C GLY A 335 1.08 7.57 -12.82
N MET A 336 1.80 8.69 -12.85
CA MET A 336 3.11 8.82 -12.20
C MET A 336 3.07 9.76 -10.99
N GLY A 337 2.88 11.07 -11.20
CA GLY A 337 2.77 12.06 -10.13
C GLY A 337 1.33 12.47 -9.87
N VAL A 338 0.99 12.80 -8.62
CA VAL A 338 -0.35 13.25 -8.22
C VAL A 338 -0.30 14.56 -7.45
N ALA A 339 -1.14 15.53 -7.82
CA ALA A 339 -1.30 16.78 -7.08
C ALA A 339 -2.78 17.03 -6.78
N ALA A 340 -3.10 17.30 -5.51
CA ALA A 340 -4.46 17.54 -5.06
C ALA A 340 -4.59 18.98 -4.52
N ALA A 341 -5.60 19.74 -4.96
CA ALA A 341 -5.90 21.08 -4.45
C ALA A 341 -7.28 21.55 -4.92
N ASP A 342 -7.86 22.54 -4.26
CA ASP A 342 -9.05 23.27 -4.76
C ASP A 342 -8.60 24.32 -5.81
N PHE A 343 -8.36 23.89 -7.06
CA PHE A 343 -7.85 24.78 -8.11
C PHE A 343 -8.95 25.60 -8.79
N ASN A 344 -10.21 25.16 -8.68
CA ASN A 344 -11.36 25.87 -9.25
C ASN A 344 -12.06 26.82 -8.24
N GLY A 345 -11.64 26.80 -6.96
CA GLY A 345 -12.11 27.68 -5.91
C GLY A 345 -13.53 27.36 -5.41
N ASP A 346 -14.00 26.13 -5.60
CA ASP A 346 -15.34 25.70 -5.17
C ASP A 346 -15.38 25.10 -3.76
N GLY A 347 -14.22 24.96 -3.11
CA GLY A 347 -14.06 24.46 -1.76
C GLY A 347 -13.91 22.94 -1.66
N ARG A 348 -13.86 22.21 -2.77
CA ARG A 348 -13.59 20.76 -2.82
C ARG A 348 -12.19 20.48 -3.35
N THR A 349 -11.65 19.32 -2.99
CA THR A 349 -10.34 18.91 -3.50
C THR A 349 -10.47 18.38 -4.93
N ASP A 350 -9.70 18.97 -5.84
CA ASP A 350 -9.54 18.53 -7.21
C ASP A 350 -8.23 17.73 -7.38
N LEU A 351 -8.10 16.97 -8.47
CA LEU A 351 -6.97 16.08 -8.73
C LEU A 351 -6.31 16.35 -10.08
N PHE A 352 -4.98 16.32 -10.09
CA PHE A 352 -4.14 16.22 -11.27
C PHE A 352 -3.27 14.97 -11.20
N VAL A 353 -3.20 14.22 -12.29
CA VAL A 353 -2.35 13.03 -12.44
C VAL A 353 -1.50 13.16 -13.70
N SER A 354 -0.18 13.16 -13.54
CA SER A 354 0.74 13.15 -14.67
C SER A 354 0.76 11.77 -15.33
N ASN A 355 0.87 11.75 -16.66
CA ASN A 355 0.77 10.55 -17.49
C ASN A 355 1.88 10.52 -18.55
N SER A 356 2.06 9.38 -19.21
CA SER A 356 3.06 9.24 -20.26
C SER A 356 2.68 9.95 -21.56
N ARG A 357 3.68 10.09 -22.44
CA ARG A 357 3.53 10.80 -23.71
C ARG A 357 2.43 10.16 -24.55
N GLY A 358 1.46 10.97 -24.99
CA GLY A 358 0.36 10.56 -25.85
C GLY A 358 -0.89 10.05 -25.12
N GLN A 359 -0.85 9.92 -23.79
CA GLN A 359 -2.00 9.46 -22.98
C GLN A 359 -2.90 10.60 -22.48
N GLY A 360 -2.36 11.82 -22.40
CA GLY A 360 -3.04 12.97 -21.78
C GLY A 360 -3.02 12.88 -20.25
N HIS A 361 -2.80 13.99 -19.55
CA HIS A 361 -2.76 14.01 -18.08
C HIS A 361 -4.17 13.96 -17.50
N GLY A 362 -4.39 13.20 -16.43
CA GLY A 362 -5.66 13.14 -15.71
C GLY A 362 -5.93 14.46 -15.00
N VAL A 363 -7.12 15.04 -15.19
CA VAL A 363 -7.52 16.27 -14.50
C VAL A 363 -8.99 16.15 -14.09
N TYR A 364 -9.26 16.24 -12.80
CA TYR A 364 -10.57 15.97 -12.24
C TYR A 364 -10.96 17.04 -11.24
N THR A 365 -12.17 17.59 -11.35
CA THR A 365 -12.72 18.45 -10.30
C THR A 365 -13.61 17.65 -9.35
N GLY A 366 -13.48 17.87 -8.05
CA GLY A 366 -14.32 17.23 -7.05
C GLY A 366 -15.77 17.71 -7.15
N GLN A 367 -16.74 16.83 -6.89
CA GLN A 367 -18.17 17.18 -6.80
C GLN A 367 -18.84 16.54 -5.59
N GLN A 368 -20.03 17.03 -5.26
CA GLN A 368 -20.80 16.46 -4.15
C GLN A 368 -21.06 14.98 -4.37
N PRO A 369 -20.76 14.11 -3.39
CA PRO A 369 -21.06 12.68 -3.50
C PRO A 369 -22.55 12.45 -3.72
N VAL A 370 -22.89 11.67 -4.73
CA VAL A 370 -24.26 11.22 -4.98
C VAL A 370 -24.34 9.72 -4.71
N ALA A 371 -25.45 9.25 -4.14
CA ALA A 371 -25.62 7.86 -3.69
C ALA A 371 -25.38 6.80 -4.79
N SER A 372 -25.51 7.18 -6.06
CA SER A 372 -25.15 6.39 -7.22
C SER A 372 -24.65 7.30 -8.34
N GLY A 373 -23.34 7.61 -8.34
CA GLY A 373 -22.70 8.43 -9.38
C GLY A 373 -21.28 8.83 -9.02
N SER A 374 -20.64 9.57 -9.92
CA SER A 374 -19.24 9.98 -9.81
C SER A 374 -19.03 11.07 -8.77
N SER A 375 -18.01 10.95 -7.91
CA SER A 375 -17.54 12.01 -7.01
C SER A 375 -16.56 12.97 -7.68
N PHE A 376 -16.18 12.71 -8.94
CA PHE A 376 -15.35 13.60 -9.75
C PHE A 376 -15.92 13.86 -11.15
N ASN A 377 -15.60 15.03 -11.71
CA ASN A 377 -15.80 15.34 -13.12
C ASN A 377 -14.45 15.38 -13.83
N ASP A 378 -14.33 14.65 -14.94
CA ASP A 378 -13.16 14.72 -15.82
C ASP A 378 -13.17 16.02 -16.64
N VAL A 379 -12.18 16.88 -16.40
CA VAL A 379 -12.03 18.20 -17.04
C VAL A 379 -10.81 18.29 -17.94
N ARG A 380 -10.23 17.15 -18.35
CA ARG A 380 -9.04 17.10 -19.24
C ARG A 380 -9.17 17.95 -20.50
N ALA A 381 -10.38 18.00 -21.07
CA ALA A 381 -10.67 18.79 -22.27
C ALA A 381 -10.41 20.30 -22.08
N ALA A 382 -10.61 20.83 -20.87
CA ALA A 382 -10.38 22.24 -20.56
C ALA A 382 -8.88 22.59 -20.48
N PHE A 383 -8.03 21.62 -20.14
CA PHE A 383 -6.58 21.79 -20.01
C PHE A 383 -5.83 21.47 -21.30
N ALA A 384 -6.42 20.68 -22.22
CA ALA A 384 -5.75 20.24 -23.45
C ALA A 384 -5.14 21.39 -24.28
N PRO A 385 -5.81 22.55 -24.47
CA PRO A 385 -5.21 23.68 -25.20
C PRO A 385 -3.97 24.26 -24.49
N ALA A 386 -3.96 24.30 -23.16
CA ALA A 386 -2.87 24.84 -22.36
C ALA A 386 -1.64 23.92 -22.34
N PHE A 387 -1.84 22.60 -22.36
CA PHE A 387 -0.73 21.65 -22.50
C PHE A 387 -0.15 21.60 -23.92
N GLY A 388 -0.98 21.80 -24.94
CA GLY A 388 -0.58 21.68 -26.35
C GLY A 388 -0.02 20.29 -26.67
N LYS A 389 1.31 20.20 -26.89
CA LYS A 389 1.98 18.92 -27.14
C LYS A 389 2.19 18.16 -25.82
N THR A 390 1.68 16.94 -25.72
CA THR A 390 1.89 16.09 -24.54
C THR A 390 3.32 15.54 -24.47
N PHE A 391 3.92 15.65 -23.29
CA PHE A 391 5.23 15.10 -22.93
C PHE A 391 5.04 13.92 -21.93
N THR A 392 6.14 13.32 -21.48
CA THR A 392 6.08 12.33 -20.39
C THR A 392 6.18 13.09 -19.07
N GLY A 393 5.06 13.25 -18.37
CA GLY A 393 4.96 14.06 -17.16
C GLY A 393 5.29 13.29 -15.88
N TRP A 394 6.04 13.91 -14.97
CA TRP A 394 6.43 13.32 -13.68
C TRP A 394 5.96 14.19 -12.52
N GLY A 395 6.84 14.90 -11.84
CA GLY A 395 6.47 15.78 -10.73
C GLY A 395 5.56 16.92 -11.18
N ALA A 396 4.50 17.15 -10.41
CA ALA A 396 3.50 18.17 -10.65
C ALA A 396 3.08 18.81 -9.32
N SER A 397 2.94 20.13 -9.30
CA SER A 397 2.51 20.87 -8.11
C SER A 397 1.54 21.98 -8.49
N TRP A 398 0.53 22.15 -7.65
CA TRP A 398 -0.31 23.34 -7.63
C TRP A 398 0.40 24.45 -6.86
N VAL A 399 0.54 25.62 -7.46
CA VAL A 399 1.28 26.75 -6.89
C VAL A 399 0.72 28.06 -7.43
N ASP A 400 0.64 29.09 -6.61
CA ASP A 400 0.19 30.42 -7.03
C ASP A 400 1.43 31.28 -7.35
N LEU A 401 1.80 31.42 -8.64
CA LEU A 401 3.07 32.05 -9.04
C LEU A 401 2.99 33.57 -9.13
N ASP A 402 1.83 34.11 -9.47
CA ASP A 402 1.58 35.55 -9.55
C ASP A 402 0.93 36.14 -8.28
N LEU A 403 0.57 35.27 -7.35
CA LEU A 403 -0.04 35.58 -6.05
C LEU A 403 -1.43 36.19 -6.20
N ASP A 404 -2.21 35.80 -7.21
CA ASP A 404 -3.56 36.31 -7.48
C ASP A 404 -4.68 35.58 -6.70
N GLY A 405 -4.34 34.45 -6.07
CA GLY A 405 -5.22 33.58 -5.28
C GLY A 405 -5.64 32.30 -6.01
N ASN A 406 -5.45 32.23 -7.33
CA ASN A 406 -5.72 31.05 -8.14
C ASN A 406 -4.46 30.16 -8.19
N LEU A 407 -4.64 28.84 -8.14
CA LEU A 407 -3.52 27.92 -8.24
C LEU A 407 -3.18 27.64 -9.70
N ASP A 408 -1.94 27.91 -10.08
CA ASP A 408 -1.31 27.51 -11.34
C ASP A 408 -0.78 26.07 -11.23
N LEU A 409 -0.49 25.46 -12.38
CA LEU A 409 0.11 24.14 -12.45
C LEU A 409 1.53 24.21 -12.99
N VAL A 410 2.48 23.66 -12.24
CA VAL A 410 3.85 23.42 -12.73
C VAL A 410 4.05 21.92 -12.90
N LEU A 411 4.58 21.52 -14.06
CA LEU A 411 4.85 20.14 -14.43
C LEU A 411 6.30 19.99 -14.93
N THR A 412 7.06 19.08 -14.33
CA THR A 412 8.34 18.64 -14.90
C THR A 412 8.16 17.41 -15.78
N ASN A 413 8.87 17.40 -16.91
CA ASN A 413 8.79 16.33 -17.90
C ASN A 413 10.15 15.65 -18.10
N GLY A 414 10.14 14.41 -18.57
CA GLY A 414 11.36 13.67 -18.90
C GLY A 414 11.06 12.35 -19.61
N GLY A 415 11.62 12.15 -20.80
CA GLY A 415 11.30 11.01 -21.64
C GLY A 415 11.71 9.66 -21.03
N ILE A 416 10.85 8.66 -21.21
CA ILE A 416 11.09 7.25 -20.85
C ILE A 416 10.74 6.33 -22.04
N PRO A 417 11.49 5.24 -22.31
CA PRO A 417 12.75 4.84 -21.69
C PRO A 417 13.86 5.88 -21.89
N VAL A 418 14.76 6.01 -20.91
CA VAL A 418 15.94 6.88 -21.03
C VAL A 418 16.97 6.14 -21.88
N THR A 419 17.26 6.66 -23.07
CA THR A 419 18.29 6.13 -23.99
C THR A 419 19.44 7.12 -24.19
N SER A 420 19.18 8.40 -23.93
CA SER A 420 20.17 9.48 -23.94
C SER A 420 19.64 10.64 -23.13
N LEU A 421 20.44 11.13 -22.17
CA LEU A 421 20.07 12.28 -21.35
C LEU A 421 19.70 13.51 -22.19
N ALA A 422 20.40 13.74 -23.31
CA ALA A 422 20.13 14.88 -24.19
C ALA A 422 18.84 14.71 -25.00
N ARG A 423 18.60 13.52 -25.58
CA ARG A 423 17.40 13.29 -26.42
C ARG A 423 16.12 13.13 -25.59
N ASN A 424 16.24 12.62 -24.37
CA ASN A 424 15.11 12.44 -23.47
C ASN A 424 14.80 13.69 -22.63
N ALA A 425 15.60 14.76 -22.73
CA ALA A 425 15.34 16.03 -22.05
C ALA A 425 14.10 16.75 -22.61
N GLN A 426 13.14 17.02 -21.74
CA GLN A 426 11.83 17.61 -22.06
C GLN A 426 11.65 18.93 -21.30
N PRO A 427 10.75 19.83 -21.76
CA PRO A 427 10.58 21.14 -21.15
C PRO A 427 9.81 21.03 -19.83
N ILE A 428 10.08 21.95 -18.92
CA ILE A 428 9.19 22.24 -17.79
C ILE A 428 7.99 23.01 -18.36
N GLN A 429 6.78 22.66 -17.93
CA GLN A 429 5.54 23.35 -18.34
C GLN A 429 4.95 24.09 -17.15
N VAL A 430 4.44 25.29 -17.42
CA VAL A 430 3.71 26.12 -16.45
C VAL A 430 2.40 26.52 -17.10
N LEU A 431 1.28 26.19 -16.46
CA LEU A 431 -0.05 26.56 -16.93
C LEU A 431 -0.63 27.59 -15.96
N GLU A 432 -1.00 28.74 -16.50
CA GLU A 432 -1.60 29.84 -15.74
C GLU A 432 -3.10 29.57 -15.57
N ASN A 433 -3.58 29.72 -14.33
CA ASN A 433 -5.00 29.69 -14.03
C ASN A 433 -5.60 31.08 -14.20
N MET A 434 -6.33 31.28 -15.30
CA MET A 434 -6.91 32.58 -15.65
C MET A 434 -8.09 33.00 -14.74
N GLY A 435 -8.41 32.18 -13.74
CA GLY A 435 -9.57 32.33 -12.90
C GLY A 435 -10.88 32.04 -13.63
N ALA A 436 -11.85 31.54 -12.87
CA ALA A 436 -13.22 31.39 -13.33
C ALA A 436 -14.16 31.57 -12.12
N PRO A 437 -15.42 31.99 -12.33
CA PRO A 437 -16.40 31.96 -11.24
C PRO A 437 -16.47 30.57 -10.58
N PRO A 438 -16.58 30.48 -9.25
CA PRO A 438 -16.63 29.19 -8.56
C PRO A 438 -17.69 28.25 -9.15
N GLY A 439 -17.30 27.00 -9.41
CA GLY A 439 -18.16 25.97 -10.01
C GLY A 439 -18.35 26.07 -11.53
N SER A 440 -17.71 27.03 -12.21
CA SER A 440 -17.61 27.05 -13.67
C SER A 440 -16.42 26.23 -14.16
N ALA A 441 -16.38 25.94 -15.47
CA ALA A 441 -15.28 25.16 -16.04
C ALA A 441 -13.94 25.90 -15.84
N PRO A 442 -12.88 25.20 -15.39
CA PRO A 442 -11.57 25.80 -15.17
C PRO A 442 -11.00 26.38 -16.48
N ARG A 443 -10.29 27.50 -16.38
CA ARG A 443 -9.69 28.20 -17.52
C ARG A 443 -8.19 28.29 -17.37
N PHE A 444 -7.47 27.48 -18.14
CA PHE A 444 -6.01 27.46 -18.13
C PHE A 444 -5.43 27.89 -19.48
N THR A 445 -4.28 28.54 -19.47
CA THR A 445 -3.48 28.87 -20.66
C THR A 445 -2.04 28.43 -20.50
N ASP A 446 -1.31 28.27 -21.61
CA ASP A 446 0.13 28.01 -21.57
C ASP A 446 0.87 29.26 -21.06
N GLY A 447 1.30 29.23 -19.81
CA GLY A 447 2.12 30.27 -19.19
C GLY A 447 3.63 30.06 -19.41
N THR A 448 4.04 28.91 -19.94
CA THR A 448 5.46 28.51 -20.06
C THR A 448 6.26 29.55 -20.83
N ALA A 449 5.72 30.04 -21.95
CA ALA A 449 6.38 31.04 -22.80
C ALA A 449 6.56 32.40 -22.09
N LEU A 450 5.63 32.76 -21.20
CA LEU A 450 5.63 34.05 -20.50
C LEU A 450 6.64 34.06 -19.36
N VAL A 451 6.69 32.99 -18.56
CA VAL A 451 7.57 32.91 -17.40
C VAL A 451 9.02 32.57 -17.74
N GLY A 452 9.32 32.10 -18.94
CA GLY A 452 10.71 31.89 -19.34
C GLY A 452 10.90 31.28 -20.73
N GLY A 453 9.90 30.57 -21.26
CA GLY A 453 9.94 29.94 -22.56
C GLY A 453 11.21 29.09 -22.74
N ASN A 454 11.98 29.38 -23.79
CA ASN A 454 13.22 28.69 -24.10
C ASN A 454 14.36 28.92 -23.08
N ALA A 455 14.22 29.87 -22.14
CA ALA A 455 15.19 30.07 -21.06
C ALA A 455 15.02 29.06 -19.92
N LEU A 456 13.87 28.37 -19.84
CA LEU A 456 13.68 27.28 -18.90
C LEU A 456 14.53 26.07 -19.31
N PRO A 457 15.15 25.37 -18.35
CA PRO A 457 15.97 24.21 -18.66
C PRO A 457 15.12 23.08 -19.24
N ARG A 458 15.68 22.35 -20.20
CA ARG A 458 15.15 21.07 -20.65
C ARG A 458 15.88 19.96 -19.91
N VAL A 459 15.15 19.10 -19.23
CA VAL A 459 15.71 18.12 -18.30
C VAL A 459 15.06 16.75 -18.47
N VAL A 460 15.71 15.70 -17.98
CA VAL A 460 15.05 14.42 -17.72
C VAL A 460 14.49 14.50 -16.29
N GLY A 461 13.44 15.30 -16.12
CA GLY A 461 12.91 15.62 -14.80
C GLY A 461 12.14 14.45 -14.18
N ARG A 462 12.18 14.37 -12.84
CA ARG A 462 11.46 13.39 -12.00
C ARG A 462 10.73 14.10 -10.87
N GLY A 463 11.26 14.05 -9.64
CA GLY A 463 10.66 14.73 -8.50
C GLY A 463 10.61 16.24 -8.68
N LEU A 464 9.53 16.84 -8.17
CA LEU A 464 9.28 18.27 -8.14
C LEU A 464 8.66 18.63 -6.80
N THR A 465 9.13 19.71 -6.19
CA THR A 465 8.48 20.34 -5.04
C THR A 465 8.57 21.87 -5.15
N THR A 466 7.63 22.57 -4.53
CA THR A 466 7.57 24.02 -4.42
C THR A 466 7.63 24.48 -2.96
N ALA A 467 8.34 25.58 -2.72
CA ALA A 467 8.47 26.18 -1.38
C ALA A 467 8.88 27.65 -1.46
N ASP A 468 8.48 28.44 -0.47
CA ASP A 468 9.01 29.80 -0.27
C ASP A 468 10.34 29.72 0.51
N PHE A 469 11.43 29.39 -0.19
CA PHE A 469 12.74 29.15 0.43
C PHE A 469 13.40 30.42 0.98
N ASP A 470 13.09 31.61 0.47
CA ASP A 470 13.65 32.88 0.99
C ASP A 470 12.64 33.73 1.77
N ASN A 471 11.51 33.12 2.18
CA ASN A 471 10.48 33.69 3.06
C ASN A 471 9.99 35.07 2.56
N ASN A 472 9.90 35.24 1.24
CA ASN A 472 9.49 36.49 0.62
C ASN A 472 8.08 36.41 0.02
N GLY A 473 7.39 35.27 0.18
CA GLY A 473 6.06 35.00 -0.32
C GLY A 473 6.01 34.40 -1.71
N ARG A 474 7.13 34.27 -2.40
CA ARG A 474 7.19 33.71 -3.74
C ARG A 474 7.60 32.25 -3.68
N MET A 475 6.86 31.42 -4.40
CA MET A 475 7.11 29.99 -4.42
C MET A 475 8.18 29.67 -5.46
N ASP A 476 9.32 29.15 -4.99
CA ASP A 476 10.36 28.58 -5.84
C ASP A 476 9.96 27.14 -6.26
N ILE A 477 10.50 26.67 -7.39
CA ILE A 477 10.27 25.31 -7.90
C ILE A 477 11.60 24.55 -7.91
N ALA A 478 11.73 23.50 -7.12
CA ALA A 478 12.87 22.59 -7.10
C ALA A 478 12.58 21.32 -7.90
N ILE A 479 13.53 20.90 -8.75
CA ILE A 479 13.36 19.71 -9.61
C ILE A 479 14.60 18.81 -9.54
N ASN A 480 14.34 17.52 -9.38
CA ASN A 480 15.34 16.47 -9.45
C ASN A 480 15.43 15.91 -10.87
N THR A 481 16.64 15.70 -11.37
CA THR A 481 16.86 15.36 -12.79
C THR A 481 17.76 14.14 -12.93
N ILE A 482 17.32 13.14 -13.71
CA ILE A 482 18.11 11.92 -13.95
C ILE A 482 19.44 12.26 -14.61
N GLY A 483 20.56 11.89 -13.98
CA GLY A 483 21.94 12.12 -14.42
C GLY A 483 22.35 13.59 -14.60
N GLY A 484 21.42 14.52 -14.34
CA GLY A 484 21.58 15.97 -14.46
C GLY A 484 21.80 16.64 -13.12
N LYS A 485 21.83 17.98 -13.15
CA LYS A 485 21.95 18.82 -11.96
C LYS A 485 20.58 19.09 -11.35
N LEU A 486 20.54 19.45 -10.07
CA LEU A 486 19.32 20.02 -9.51
C LEU A 486 18.98 21.35 -10.18
N GLU A 487 17.69 21.58 -10.38
CA GLU A 487 17.14 22.84 -10.84
C GLU A 487 16.40 23.51 -9.69
N LEU A 488 16.56 24.83 -9.54
CA LEU A 488 15.76 25.65 -8.63
C LEU A 488 15.33 26.89 -9.41
N LEU A 489 14.07 26.91 -9.83
CA LEU A 489 13.50 28.02 -10.59
C LEU A 489 12.89 29.02 -9.61
N ARG A 490 13.47 30.21 -9.56
CA ARG A 490 12.98 31.31 -8.72
C ARG A 490 12.19 32.32 -9.54
N PRO A 491 10.93 32.61 -9.20
CA PRO A 491 10.18 33.69 -9.84
C PRO A 491 10.78 35.07 -9.52
N THR A 492 10.67 35.98 -10.48
CA THR A 492 11.08 37.39 -10.40
C THR A 492 9.96 38.24 -10.99
N GLY A 493 9.90 39.54 -10.69
CA GLY A 493 8.84 40.45 -11.15
C GLY A 493 8.02 41.02 -9.98
N ALA A 494 7.06 41.92 -10.23
CA ALA A 494 6.09 42.29 -9.19
C ALA A 494 5.05 41.16 -9.04
N VAL A 495 4.54 40.94 -7.82
CA VAL A 495 3.52 39.94 -7.50
C VAL A 495 2.58 40.51 -6.45
N GLY A 496 1.43 39.87 -6.24
CA GLY A 496 0.45 40.22 -5.21
C GLY A 496 0.97 40.07 -3.76
N HIS A 497 0.08 40.37 -2.82
CA HIS A 497 0.26 40.09 -1.40
C HIS A 497 0.14 38.60 -1.11
N TRP A 498 0.71 38.16 0.01
CA TRP A 498 0.71 36.73 0.37
C TRP A 498 0.47 36.46 1.85
N LEU A 499 0.20 35.21 2.17
CA LEU A 499 0.19 34.71 3.54
C LEU A 499 0.66 33.26 3.57
N ALA A 500 1.58 32.93 4.47
CA ALA A 500 1.90 31.54 4.79
C ALA A 500 1.46 31.20 6.21
N VAL A 501 1.00 29.97 6.42
CA VAL A 501 0.47 29.50 7.70
C VAL A 501 1.26 28.28 8.15
N ARG A 502 1.94 28.41 9.30
CA ARG A 502 2.66 27.32 9.95
C ARG A 502 1.87 26.85 11.17
N LEU A 503 1.50 25.57 11.19
CA LEU A 503 0.84 24.96 12.33
C LEU A 503 1.85 24.59 13.42
N ALA A 504 1.46 24.68 14.69
CA ALA A 504 2.33 24.33 15.81
C ALA A 504 2.56 22.82 15.96
N ARG A 505 1.61 22.01 15.51
CA ARG A 505 1.71 20.56 15.41
C ARG A 505 1.57 20.22 13.93
N PHE A 506 2.41 19.33 13.44
CA PHE A 506 2.22 18.73 12.13
C PHE A 506 0.89 17.96 12.13
N SER A 507 -0.01 18.38 11.26
CA SER A 507 -1.38 17.88 11.20
C SER A 507 -1.74 17.66 9.73
N PRO A 508 -1.25 16.57 9.11
CA PRO A 508 -1.57 16.25 7.72
C PRO A 508 -3.08 16.09 7.58
N GLY A 509 -3.65 16.65 6.52
CA GLY A 509 -5.10 16.72 6.31
C GLY A 509 -5.80 17.92 6.97
N ALA A 510 -5.06 18.81 7.65
CA ALA A 510 -5.66 20.03 8.18
C ALA A 510 -6.01 21.00 7.04
N VAL A 511 -7.25 21.46 7.02
CA VAL A 511 -7.75 22.42 6.02
C VAL A 511 -7.63 23.83 6.58
N VAL A 512 -6.97 24.71 5.85
CA VAL A 512 -6.80 26.13 6.15
C VAL A 512 -7.63 26.94 5.15
N THR A 513 -8.46 27.85 5.65
CA THR A 513 -9.27 28.76 4.83
C THR A 513 -8.94 30.20 5.15
N ALA A 514 -8.52 30.96 4.14
CA ALA A 514 -8.37 32.41 4.20
C ALA A 514 -9.59 33.10 3.59
N VAL A 515 -10.32 33.86 4.39
CA VAL A 515 -11.45 34.69 3.95
C VAL A 515 -10.96 36.11 3.70
N LEU A 516 -11.01 36.55 2.45
CA LEU A 516 -10.57 37.88 2.02
C LEU A 516 -11.60 38.96 2.41
N PRO A 517 -11.22 40.26 2.38
CA PRO A 517 -12.13 41.38 2.67
C PRO A 517 -13.34 41.49 1.73
N ASP A 518 -13.21 40.99 0.50
CA ASP A 518 -14.28 40.92 -0.49
C ASP A 518 -15.21 39.69 -0.30
N GLY A 519 -14.94 38.85 0.69
CA GLY A 519 -15.71 37.65 1.01
C GLY A 519 -15.26 36.38 0.27
N ARG A 520 -14.31 36.45 -0.67
CA ARG A 520 -13.73 35.25 -1.31
C ARG A 520 -13.06 34.36 -0.28
N ARG A 521 -13.14 33.05 -0.50
CA ARG A 521 -12.59 32.02 0.38
C ARG A 521 -11.53 31.23 -0.39
N LEU A 522 -10.29 31.28 0.08
CA LEU A 522 -9.20 30.46 -0.45
C LEU A 522 -9.01 29.27 0.48
N VAL A 523 -9.07 28.06 -0.06
CA VAL A 523 -8.96 26.81 0.71
C VAL A 523 -7.69 26.06 0.30
N ARG A 524 -6.94 25.59 1.29
CA ARG A 524 -5.72 24.80 1.10
C ARG A 524 -5.62 23.75 2.20
N GLU A 525 -4.89 22.69 1.95
CA GLU A 525 -4.72 21.57 2.87
C GLU A 525 -3.24 21.36 3.21
N VAL A 526 -2.95 20.91 4.44
CA VAL A 526 -1.62 20.45 4.81
C VAL A 526 -1.43 19.05 4.25
N GLN A 527 -0.67 18.94 3.16
CA GLN A 527 -0.32 17.66 2.54
C GLN A 527 1.06 17.21 2.99
N ALA A 528 1.28 15.90 2.95
CA ALA A 528 2.57 15.28 3.18
C ALA A 528 2.69 14.04 2.28
N GLY A 529 3.58 14.15 1.30
CA GLY A 529 3.47 13.42 0.04
C GLY A 529 2.61 14.18 -0.96
N SER A 530 3.02 14.16 -2.22
CA SER A 530 2.30 14.62 -3.42
C SER A 530 3.31 14.58 -4.59
N SER A 531 2.95 15.20 -5.72
CA SER A 531 3.78 15.29 -6.91
C SER A 531 4.24 13.88 -7.32
N TYR A 532 5.41 13.78 -7.95
CA TYR A 532 6.09 12.52 -8.15
C TYR A 532 7.09 12.30 -7.00
N LEU A 533 6.73 11.39 -6.09
CA LEU A 533 7.60 10.86 -5.04
C LEU A 533 8.18 11.91 -4.08
N SER A 534 7.52 13.05 -3.95
CA SER A 534 8.06 14.25 -3.30
C SER A 534 7.16 14.73 -2.16
N SER A 535 7.65 15.68 -1.37
CA SER A 535 6.90 16.33 -0.28
C SER A 535 7.07 17.84 -0.36
N GLU A 536 5.94 18.54 -0.37
CA GLU A 536 5.86 19.99 -0.48
C GLU A 536 6.23 20.73 0.82
N ASP A 537 6.31 22.06 0.73
CA ASP A 537 6.42 22.94 1.89
C ASP A 537 5.35 22.60 2.94
N PRO A 538 5.72 22.28 4.19
CA PRO A 538 4.74 21.94 5.23
C PRO A 538 3.90 23.15 5.68
N ARG A 539 4.21 24.36 5.20
CA ARG A 539 3.43 25.57 5.46
C ARG A 539 2.41 25.76 4.36
N VAL A 540 1.20 26.14 4.75
CA VAL A 540 0.13 26.42 3.79
C VAL A 540 0.28 27.85 3.26
N HIS A 541 0.41 28.01 1.95
CA HIS A 541 0.61 29.29 1.28
C HIS A 541 -0.64 29.78 0.54
N PHE A 542 -0.86 31.09 0.56
CA PHE A 542 -1.92 31.80 -0.17
C PHE A 542 -1.33 33.03 -0.87
N GLY A 543 -1.58 33.17 -2.17
CA GLY A 543 -1.63 34.49 -2.81
C GLY A 543 -2.94 35.20 -2.48
N LEU A 544 -2.87 36.51 -2.28
CA LEU A 544 -3.99 37.35 -1.84
C LEU A 544 -4.36 38.42 -2.88
N GLY A 545 -3.66 38.46 -4.00
CA GLY A 545 -3.76 39.50 -5.02
C GLY A 545 -3.47 40.87 -4.41
N THR A 546 -4.45 41.77 -4.50
CA THR A 546 -4.35 43.13 -3.95
C THR A 546 -4.78 43.24 -2.48
N ALA A 547 -5.26 42.15 -1.86
CA ALA A 547 -5.72 42.18 -0.48
C ALA A 547 -4.55 42.28 0.51
N THR A 548 -4.52 43.35 1.29
CA THR A 548 -3.49 43.61 2.31
C THR A 548 -3.74 42.89 3.64
N SER A 549 -4.85 42.17 3.76
CA SER A 549 -5.20 41.40 4.95
C SER A 549 -6.23 40.31 4.63
N VAL A 550 -6.30 39.32 5.52
CA VAL A 550 -7.31 38.27 5.56
C VAL A 550 -8.27 38.59 6.71
N SER A 551 -9.56 38.78 6.40
CA SER A 551 -10.61 39.10 7.37
C SER A 551 -10.76 38.01 8.43
N GLN A 552 -10.70 36.75 8.00
CA GLN A 552 -10.77 35.60 8.88
C GLN A 552 -9.93 34.46 8.32
N LEU A 553 -9.04 33.93 9.15
CA LEU A 553 -8.22 32.76 8.85
C LEU A 553 -8.69 31.61 9.74
N ILE A 554 -9.09 30.50 9.14
CA ILE A 554 -9.71 29.35 9.79
C ILE A 554 -8.82 28.13 9.58
N VAL A 555 -8.59 27.33 10.62
CA VAL A 555 -7.92 26.03 10.52
C VAL A 555 -8.86 24.96 11.08
N ARG A 556 -9.24 24.00 10.25
CA ARG A 556 -9.95 22.77 10.62
C ARG A 556 -8.95 21.63 10.67
N TYR A 557 -8.74 21.05 11.84
CA TYR A 557 -7.85 19.90 12.02
C TYR A 557 -8.57 18.59 11.67
N PRO A 558 -7.82 17.52 11.31
CA PRO A 558 -8.33 16.16 11.32
C PRO A 558 -8.99 15.87 12.68
N GLY A 559 -10.22 15.36 12.69
CA GLY A 559 -11.03 15.20 13.90
C GLY A 559 -11.97 16.38 14.25
N GLY A 560 -12.03 17.41 13.40
CA GLY A 560 -13.09 18.44 13.43
C GLY A 560 -12.88 19.62 14.37
N HIS A 561 -11.73 19.71 15.06
CA HIS A 561 -11.41 20.88 15.88
C HIS A 561 -11.13 22.09 14.97
N ILE A 562 -11.80 23.22 15.24
CA ILE A 562 -11.67 24.45 14.45
C ILE A 562 -11.07 25.56 15.32
N VAL A 563 -10.09 26.28 14.76
CA VAL A 563 -9.57 27.53 15.32
C VAL A 563 -9.63 28.62 14.27
N SER A 564 -9.84 29.87 14.70
CA SER A 564 -9.84 31.01 13.80
C SER A 564 -9.12 32.22 14.39
N ARG A 565 -8.66 33.10 13.50
CA ARG A 565 -8.10 34.41 13.82
C ARG A 565 -8.64 35.43 12.83
N ASN A 566 -9.10 36.57 13.33
CA ASN A 566 -9.62 37.65 12.50
C ASN A 566 -8.52 38.69 12.21
N ASN A 567 -8.71 39.47 11.13
CA ASN A 567 -7.88 40.62 10.75
C ASN A 567 -6.38 40.30 10.72
N VAL A 568 -6.01 39.26 9.99
CA VAL A 568 -4.63 38.82 9.83
C VAL A 568 -4.00 39.64 8.71
N PRO A 569 -2.98 40.47 8.96
CA PRO A 569 -2.37 41.25 7.89
C PRO A 569 -1.56 40.34 6.95
N ALA A 570 -1.45 40.76 5.69
CA ALA A 570 -0.68 40.06 4.66
C ALA A 570 0.84 40.16 4.88
N ASP A 571 1.58 39.58 3.95
CA ASP A 571 3.02 39.59 3.74
C ASP A 571 3.81 39.05 4.92
N ARG A 572 3.36 37.90 5.43
CA ARG A 572 3.96 37.27 6.60
C ARG A 572 3.67 35.78 6.70
N ILE A 573 4.51 35.13 7.51
CA ILE A 573 4.26 33.79 8.03
C ILE A 573 3.52 33.91 9.36
N VAL A 574 2.35 33.27 9.46
CA VAL A 574 1.54 33.24 10.67
C VAL A 574 1.70 31.90 11.37
N PHE A 575 2.10 31.94 12.64
CA PHE A 575 2.18 30.76 13.47
C PHE A 575 0.87 30.55 14.26
N PHE A 576 0.21 29.41 14.03
CA PHE A 576 -0.99 29.00 14.77
C PHE A 576 -0.61 28.20 16.02
N ARG A 577 -0.60 28.88 17.17
CA ARG A 577 -0.38 28.25 18.47
C ARG A 577 -1.58 27.41 18.89
N ARG A 578 -1.30 26.28 19.54
CA ARG A 578 -2.31 25.40 20.15
C ARG A 578 -3.15 26.17 21.18
N PRO A 579 -4.49 26.08 21.18
CA PRO A 579 -5.28 26.48 22.34
C PRO A 579 -4.95 25.54 23.51
N THR A 580 -4.63 26.08 24.68
CA THR A 580 -4.55 25.29 25.92
C THR A 580 -5.93 24.66 26.17
N ARG A 581 -5.99 23.33 26.20
CA ARG A 581 -7.22 22.55 26.32
C ARG A 581 -7.91 22.87 27.67
N LYS A 582 -8.99 23.67 27.66
CA LYS A 582 -10.03 23.57 28.69
C LYS A 582 -10.87 22.34 28.35
N ALA A 583 -11.00 21.42 29.29
CA ALA A 583 -11.86 20.25 29.16
C ALA A 583 -13.31 20.71 28.98
N ALA A 584 -13.90 20.45 27.81
CA ALA A 584 -15.34 20.59 27.59
C ALA A 584 -15.94 19.18 27.51
N GLY A 585 -16.90 18.92 28.39
CA GLY A 585 -17.59 17.65 28.53
C GLY A 585 -18.48 17.32 27.34
N ALA A 586 -18.56 16.04 27.04
CA ALA A 586 -19.41 15.48 26.00
C ALA A 586 -20.90 15.70 26.28
N ARG A 587 -21.63 16.18 25.28
CA ARG A 587 -23.05 15.88 25.10
C ARG A 587 -23.29 15.50 23.64
N ALA A 588 -23.48 14.21 23.40
CA ALA A 588 -24.09 13.71 22.18
C ALA A 588 -25.59 13.55 22.45
N SER A 589 -26.42 14.31 21.72
CA SER A 589 -27.86 14.16 21.70
C SER A 589 -28.27 13.19 20.61
N ALA A 590 -29.12 12.24 21.00
CA ALA A 590 -29.74 11.23 20.15
C ALA A 590 -30.73 11.84 19.17
N LEU A 591 -30.80 11.28 17.96
CA LEU A 591 -32.00 11.25 17.13
C LEU A 591 -32.00 9.93 16.36
N ALA A 592 -32.98 9.10 16.70
CA ALA A 592 -33.32 7.86 16.01
C ALA A 592 -34.75 7.96 15.50
N GLN A 593 -34.98 7.21 14.42
CA GLN A 593 -36.26 6.76 13.84
C GLN A 593 -36.94 7.69 12.81
N SER A 594 -36.98 7.21 11.56
CA SER A 594 -38.23 6.65 11.02
C SER A 594 -37.92 5.68 9.87
N GLY A 595 -38.23 4.41 10.07
CA GLY A 595 -38.25 3.41 9.01
C GLY A 595 -39.62 3.38 8.33
N ARG A 596 -39.65 3.35 7.00
CA ARG A 596 -40.78 2.82 6.23
C ARG A 596 -40.24 1.85 5.19
N SER A 597 -40.67 0.60 5.36
CA SER A 597 -40.42 -0.53 4.46
C SER A 597 -41.19 -0.34 3.15
N GLN A 598 -40.48 -0.33 2.02
CA GLN A 598 -41.02 -0.73 0.73
C GLN A 598 -40.37 -2.04 0.30
N ARG A 599 -41.21 -3.05 0.04
CA ARG A 599 -40.82 -4.32 -0.57
C ARG A 599 -40.48 -4.06 -2.03
N ILE A 600 -39.24 -4.32 -2.41
CA ILE A 600 -38.86 -4.67 -3.78
C ILE A 600 -38.21 -6.05 -3.69
N SER A 601 -38.68 -6.93 -4.56
CA SER A 601 -38.16 -8.28 -4.76
C SER A 601 -36.74 -8.19 -5.33
N GLU A 602 -35.74 -8.05 -4.48
CA GLU A 602 -34.32 -8.05 -4.86
C GLU A 602 -33.64 -9.35 -4.42
N THR A 603 -32.76 -9.85 -5.29
CA THR A 603 -31.78 -10.88 -5.01
C THR A 603 -31.01 -10.57 -3.72
N ALA A 604 -30.65 -11.60 -2.95
CA ALA A 604 -29.97 -11.39 -1.68
C ALA A 604 -28.66 -10.59 -1.89
N PRO A 605 -28.36 -9.58 -1.05
CA PRO A 605 -27.32 -8.57 -1.33
C PRO A 605 -25.88 -9.12 -1.37
N TYR A 606 -25.69 -10.37 -0.96
CA TYR A 606 -24.43 -11.10 -0.94
C TYR A 606 -24.23 -12.00 -2.18
N LEU A 607 -25.19 -12.02 -3.11
CA LEU A 607 -25.14 -12.77 -4.37
C LEU A 607 -24.75 -11.86 -5.53
N ILE A 608 -24.08 -12.44 -6.53
CA ILE A 608 -23.80 -11.79 -7.81
C ILE A 608 -25.04 -11.91 -8.71
N ASN A 609 -25.60 -10.79 -9.15
CA ASN A 609 -26.78 -10.78 -10.01
C ASN A 609 -26.49 -11.44 -11.37
N GLY A 610 -27.38 -12.34 -11.80
CA GLY A 610 -27.24 -13.04 -13.09
C GLY A 610 -26.11 -14.07 -13.14
N CYS A 611 -25.51 -14.42 -12.00
CA CYS A 611 -24.47 -15.44 -11.93
C CYS A 611 -25.06 -16.85 -11.86
N THR A 612 -24.49 -17.76 -12.64
CA THR A 612 -24.78 -19.20 -12.56
C THR A 612 -23.67 -19.87 -11.77
N ARG A 613 -24.02 -20.48 -10.64
CA ARG A 613 -23.07 -21.20 -9.79
C ARG A 613 -22.45 -22.36 -10.55
N THR A 614 -21.14 -22.54 -10.42
CA THR A 614 -20.42 -23.67 -11.01
C THR A 614 -20.86 -24.99 -10.37
N ASP A 615 -20.99 -26.04 -11.19
CA ASP A 615 -21.19 -27.41 -10.70
C ASP A 615 -19.99 -27.81 -9.81
N LEU A 616 -20.27 -28.28 -8.61
CA LEU A 616 -19.23 -28.74 -7.67
C LEU A 616 -18.83 -30.20 -7.92
N HIS A 617 -19.31 -30.83 -8.99
CA HIS A 617 -18.95 -32.19 -9.40
C HIS A 617 -19.19 -33.26 -8.31
N GLY A 618 -20.26 -33.07 -7.53
CA GLY A 618 -20.60 -33.95 -6.41
C GLY A 618 -19.87 -33.64 -5.09
N TYR A 619 -18.96 -32.67 -5.06
CA TYR A 619 -18.31 -32.21 -3.84
C TYR A 619 -19.20 -31.22 -3.06
N SER A 620 -19.04 -31.21 -1.73
CA SER A 620 -19.64 -30.17 -0.89
C SER A 620 -18.80 -28.90 -0.89
N VAL A 621 -19.40 -27.77 -0.48
CA VAL A 621 -18.63 -26.52 -0.36
C VAL A 621 -17.51 -26.62 0.70
N ALA A 622 -17.66 -27.47 1.72
CA ALA A 622 -16.62 -27.69 2.72
C ALA A 622 -15.41 -28.38 2.09
N ARG A 623 -15.63 -29.40 1.26
CA ARG A 623 -14.61 -30.09 0.47
C ARG A 623 -13.86 -29.14 -0.48
N VAL A 624 -14.59 -28.21 -1.09
CA VAL A 624 -14.01 -27.17 -1.96
C VAL A 624 -13.10 -26.22 -1.18
N TRP A 625 -13.55 -25.72 -0.02
CA TRP A 625 -12.74 -24.82 0.80
C TRP A 625 -11.54 -25.51 1.46
N ASP A 626 -11.65 -26.80 1.76
CA ASP A 626 -10.51 -27.62 2.20
C ASP A 626 -9.45 -27.73 1.09
N GLU A 627 -9.83 -28.02 -0.16
CA GLU A 627 -8.87 -28.01 -1.28
C GLU A 627 -8.21 -26.63 -1.47
N VAL A 628 -9.00 -25.55 -1.42
CA VAL A 628 -8.47 -24.18 -1.55
C VAL A 628 -7.47 -23.88 -0.43
N MET A 629 -7.73 -24.38 0.78
CA MET A 629 -6.80 -24.25 1.90
C MET A 629 -5.53 -25.08 1.72
N LEU A 630 -5.65 -26.33 1.26
CA LEU A 630 -4.49 -27.20 0.97
C LEU A 630 -3.63 -26.62 -0.17
N ASP A 631 -4.25 -26.09 -1.21
CA ASP A 631 -3.56 -25.37 -2.29
C ASP A 631 -2.85 -24.12 -1.78
N ALA A 632 -3.46 -23.36 -0.89
CA ALA A 632 -2.79 -22.23 -0.25
C ALA A 632 -1.55 -22.69 0.55
N ILE A 633 -1.61 -23.83 1.25
CA ILE A 633 -0.47 -24.39 2.00
C ILE A 633 0.65 -24.83 1.05
N ARG A 634 0.33 -25.57 -0.01
CA ARG A 634 1.32 -26.03 -1.02
C ARG A 634 2.12 -24.85 -1.60
N ARG A 635 1.47 -23.69 -1.70
CA ARG A 635 2.03 -22.46 -2.30
C ARG A 635 2.73 -21.55 -1.28
N ASP A 636 2.63 -21.79 0.02
CA ASP A 636 3.24 -20.94 1.04
C ASP A 636 4.59 -21.48 1.53
N LEU A 637 5.31 -20.72 2.35
CA LEU A 637 6.51 -21.23 3.01
C LEU A 637 6.17 -22.38 3.98
N PRO A 638 7.03 -23.40 4.12
CA PRO A 638 6.83 -24.47 5.09
C PRO A 638 6.75 -23.93 6.52
N ALA A 639 5.55 -23.98 7.10
CA ALA A 639 5.29 -23.51 8.46
C ALA A 639 4.29 -24.46 9.15
N PRO A 640 4.70 -25.69 9.53
CA PRO A 640 3.78 -26.74 9.98
C PRO A 640 2.85 -26.31 11.11
N THR A 641 3.34 -25.53 12.08
CA THR A 641 2.53 -25.02 13.19
C THR A 641 1.46 -24.01 12.74
N THR A 642 1.80 -23.16 11.78
CA THR A 642 0.87 -22.18 11.19
C THR A 642 -0.15 -22.88 10.30
N HIS A 643 0.28 -23.84 9.49
CA HIS A 643 -0.59 -24.59 8.58
C HIS A 643 -1.54 -25.53 9.34
N ALA A 644 -1.05 -26.23 10.37
CA ALA A 644 -1.88 -27.01 11.29
C ALA A 644 -2.99 -26.15 11.93
N ARG A 645 -2.64 -24.93 12.32
CA ARG A 645 -3.60 -23.97 12.85
C ARG A 645 -4.62 -23.54 11.80
N ASN A 646 -4.18 -23.20 10.59
CA ASN A 646 -5.08 -22.80 9.52
C ASN A 646 -6.10 -23.91 9.21
N LEU A 647 -5.63 -25.16 9.12
CA LEU A 647 -6.47 -26.35 8.95
C LEU A 647 -7.52 -26.43 10.07
N PHE A 648 -7.11 -26.36 11.34
CA PHE A 648 -8.04 -26.41 12.46
C PHE A 648 -9.04 -25.23 12.49
N ASP A 649 -8.55 -24.00 12.37
CA ASP A 649 -9.37 -22.78 12.49
C ASP A 649 -10.41 -22.69 11.38
N VAL A 650 -10.07 -23.10 10.15
CA VAL A 650 -11.01 -23.15 9.02
C VAL A 650 -12.02 -24.28 9.19
N SER A 651 -11.58 -25.49 9.58
CA SER A 651 -12.50 -26.60 9.90
C SER A 651 -13.51 -26.23 10.97
N ALA A 652 -13.05 -25.60 12.06
CA ALA A 652 -13.90 -25.11 13.14
C ALA A 652 -14.85 -23.99 12.67
N ALA A 653 -14.39 -23.09 11.79
CA ALA A 653 -15.25 -22.08 11.19
C ALA A 653 -16.37 -22.69 10.31
N MET A 654 -16.04 -23.75 9.55
CA MET A 654 -17.02 -24.49 8.76
C MET A 654 -18.02 -25.24 9.65
N TRP A 655 -17.54 -25.82 10.75
CA TRP A 655 -18.37 -26.44 11.78
C TRP A 655 -19.34 -25.43 12.41
N ASP A 656 -18.87 -24.26 12.84
CA ASP A 656 -19.72 -23.21 13.43
C ASP A 656 -20.83 -22.78 12.47
N ALA A 657 -20.51 -22.59 11.20
CA ALA A 657 -21.46 -22.23 10.16
C ALA A 657 -22.52 -23.32 9.95
N TRP A 658 -22.11 -24.60 10.01
CA TRP A 658 -23.02 -25.74 9.90
C TRP A 658 -23.91 -25.89 11.15
N ALA A 659 -23.30 -25.77 12.33
CA ALA A 659 -23.91 -25.95 13.65
C ALA A 659 -24.91 -24.84 14.00
N ALA A 660 -24.74 -23.64 13.43
CA ALA A 660 -25.70 -22.54 13.59
C ALA A 660 -27.12 -22.89 13.13
N TYR A 661 -27.26 -23.80 12.16
CA TYR A 661 -28.56 -24.27 11.67
C TYR A 661 -28.94 -25.66 12.21
N GLU A 662 -28.15 -26.23 13.14
CA GLU A 662 -28.46 -27.49 13.82
C GLU A 662 -28.86 -27.22 15.28
N PRO A 663 -30.11 -27.52 15.70
CA PRO A 663 -30.59 -27.20 17.05
C PRO A 663 -29.77 -27.80 18.20
N LYS A 664 -29.09 -28.93 17.98
CA LYS A 664 -28.41 -29.70 19.04
C LYS A 664 -26.88 -29.64 19.01
N ALA A 665 -26.26 -29.00 18.02
CA ALA A 665 -24.81 -28.96 17.87
C ALA A 665 -24.27 -27.59 18.26
N ASP A 666 -23.27 -27.47 19.12
CA ASP A 666 -22.68 -26.17 19.46
C ASP A 666 -21.44 -25.88 18.61
N GLY A 667 -21.29 -24.63 18.18
CA GLY A 667 -20.08 -24.15 17.53
C GLY A 667 -18.94 -23.96 18.54
N TYR A 668 -17.71 -23.97 18.04
CA TYR A 668 -16.46 -23.80 18.77
C TYR A 668 -16.16 -22.32 19.07
N PHE A 669 -16.24 -21.43 18.09
CA PHE A 669 -15.98 -19.99 18.27
C PHE A 669 -17.26 -19.19 18.50
N VAL A 670 -18.37 -19.60 17.88
CA VAL A 670 -19.68 -18.95 17.92
C VAL A 670 -20.78 -19.99 18.12
N THR A 671 -21.62 -19.80 19.13
CA THR A 671 -22.76 -20.68 19.45
C THR A 671 -24.12 -20.14 18.97
N GLU A 672 -24.09 -19.17 18.04
CA GLU A 672 -25.27 -18.52 17.48
C GLU A 672 -26.17 -19.55 16.77
N LYS A 673 -27.50 -19.35 16.84
CA LYS A 673 -28.49 -20.17 16.14
C LYS A 673 -29.28 -19.33 15.15
N ASP A 674 -29.50 -19.88 13.97
CA ASP A 674 -30.19 -19.19 12.89
C ASP A 674 -31.19 -20.12 12.16
N ARG A 675 -32.08 -19.53 11.37
CA ARG A 675 -33.12 -20.24 10.60
C ARG A 675 -33.15 -19.73 9.18
N ALA A 676 -33.19 -20.65 8.22
CA ALA A 676 -33.33 -20.33 6.80
C ALA A 676 -34.42 -21.20 6.16
N PRO A 677 -35.16 -20.68 5.16
CA PRO A 677 -36.06 -21.50 4.35
C PRO A 677 -35.33 -22.64 3.63
N ASP A 678 -34.11 -22.36 3.16
CA ASP A 678 -33.18 -23.34 2.63
C ASP A 678 -31.93 -23.38 3.51
N VAL A 679 -31.88 -24.40 4.38
CA VAL A 679 -30.80 -24.58 5.36
C VAL A 679 -29.50 -24.98 4.67
N GLU A 680 -29.55 -25.75 3.59
CA GLU A 680 -28.34 -26.22 2.92
C GLU A 680 -27.66 -25.06 2.18
N ALA A 681 -28.41 -24.27 1.40
CA ALA A 681 -27.87 -23.07 0.75
C ALA A 681 -27.37 -22.02 1.76
N ALA A 682 -28.04 -21.89 2.92
CA ALA A 682 -27.58 -21.00 3.99
C ALA A 682 -26.25 -21.47 4.59
N ARG A 683 -26.12 -22.77 4.89
CA ARG A 683 -24.86 -23.36 5.37
C ARG A 683 -23.73 -23.13 4.37
N GLU A 684 -23.99 -23.32 3.08
CA GLU A 684 -22.96 -23.15 2.06
C GLU A 684 -22.44 -21.71 1.97
N ALA A 685 -23.35 -20.74 2.02
CA ALA A 685 -22.99 -19.33 2.04
C ALA A 685 -22.23 -18.96 3.32
N ALA A 686 -22.72 -19.38 4.49
CA ALA A 686 -22.05 -19.11 5.76
C ALA A 686 -20.64 -19.71 5.82
N ILE A 687 -20.49 -20.98 5.40
CA ILE A 687 -19.18 -21.66 5.27
C ILE A 687 -18.26 -20.87 4.35
N SER A 688 -18.75 -20.46 3.18
CA SER A 688 -17.91 -19.79 2.18
C SER A 688 -17.40 -18.43 2.65
N TYR A 689 -18.27 -17.62 3.24
CA TYR A 689 -17.84 -16.35 3.83
C TYR A 689 -16.90 -16.56 5.02
N ALA A 690 -17.13 -17.59 5.85
CA ALA A 690 -16.24 -17.88 6.97
C ALA A 690 -14.84 -18.30 6.51
N ALA A 691 -14.76 -19.32 5.64
CA ALA A 691 -13.50 -19.85 5.11
C ALA A 691 -12.74 -18.79 4.29
N TYR A 692 -13.41 -18.10 3.37
CA TYR A 692 -12.81 -17.02 2.59
C TYR A 692 -12.15 -15.96 3.46
N ARG A 693 -12.86 -15.46 4.48
CA ARG A 693 -12.37 -14.37 5.33
C ARG A 693 -11.24 -14.81 6.24
N VAL A 694 -11.28 -16.04 6.77
CA VAL A 694 -10.17 -16.60 7.56
C VAL A 694 -8.95 -16.79 6.66
N LEU A 695 -9.08 -17.45 5.51
CA LEU A 695 -7.95 -17.72 4.61
C LEU A 695 -7.35 -16.43 4.04
N LEU A 696 -8.19 -15.47 3.62
CA LEU A 696 -7.74 -14.15 3.18
C LEU A 696 -6.92 -13.45 4.26
N TRP A 697 -7.37 -13.51 5.52
CA TRP A 697 -6.63 -12.96 6.65
C TRP A 697 -5.31 -13.70 6.88
N ARG A 698 -5.30 -15.03 6.88
CA ARG A 698 -4.11 -15.84 7.21
C ARG A 698 -3.00 -15.73 6.17
N TYR A 699 -3.36 -15.69 4.89
CA TYR A 699 -2.41 -15.65 3.77
C TYR A 699 -2.12 -14.24 3.28
N SER A 700 -2.61 -13.20 3.97
CA SER A 700 -2.33 -11.79 3.67
C SER A 700 -0.86 -11.37 3.77
N TYR A 701 0.03 -12.27 4.20
CA TYR A 701 1.48 -12.08 4.30
C TYR A 701 2.29 -13.23 3.68
N GLY A 702 1.64 -14.15 2.97
CA GLY A 702 2.28 -15.35 2.42
C GLY A 702 3.18 -15.07 1.21
N ALA A 703 4.16 -15.94 0.97
CA ALA A 703 5.18 -15.74 -0.06
C ALA A 703 4.60 -15.70 -1.50
N ASN A 704 3.44 -16.31 -1.72
CA ASN A 704 2.71 -16.34 -3.00
C ASN A 704 1.30 -15.75 -2.91
N ILE A 705 1.13 -14.73 -2.06
CA ILE A 705 -0.16 -14.08 -1.77
C ILE A 705 -1.01 -13.78 -3.02
N ARG A 706 -0.42 -13.34 -4.13
CA ARG A 706 -1.17 -13.04 -5.37
C ARG A 706 -1.93 -14.27 -5.90
N VAL A 707 -1.26 -15.42 -5.99
CA VAL A 707 -1.86 -16.65 -6.54
C VAL A 707 -2.92 -17.19 -5.59
N THR A 708 -2.63 -17.16 -4.29
CA THR A 708 -3.59 -17.55 -3.25
C THR A 708 -4.81 -16.64 -3.26
N PHE A 709 -4.62 -15.33 -3.36
CA PHE A 709 -5.71 -14.35 -3.45
C PHE A 709 -6.58 -14.56 -4.70
N ASP A 710 -5.96 -14.77 -5.87
CA ASP A 710 -6.67 -15.05 -7.12
C ASP A 710 -7.54 -16.31 -7.00
N GLU A 711 -7.06 -17.34 -6.32
CA GLU A 711 -7.83 -18.55 -6.07
C GLU A 711 -8.98 -18.34 -5.09
N LEU A 712 -8.74 -17.70 -3.94
CA LEU A 712 -9.76 -17.39 -2.95
C LEU A 712 -10.91 -16.58 -3.57
N THR A 713 -10.59 -15.58 -4.38
CA THR A 713 -11.59 -14.76 -5.06
C THR A 713 -12.28 -15.47 -6.21
N ARG A 714 -11.56 -16.30 -6.98
CA ARG A 714 -12.14 -17.15 -8.03
C ARG A 714 -13.15 -18.14 -7.46
N THR A 715 -12.85 -18.76 -6.32
CA THR A 715 -13.75 -19.68 -5.62
C THR A 715 -15.02 -18.97 -5.14
N MET A 716 -14.89 -17.80 -4.51
CA MET A 716 -16.09 -17.03 -4.11
C MET A 716 -16.96 -16.63 -5.30
N ARG A 717 -16.35 -16.23 -6.43
CA ARG A 717 -17.07 -15.87 -7.65
C ARG A 717 -17.72 -17.07 -8.33
N SER A 718 -17.07 -18.24 -8.36
CA SER A 718 -17.66 -19.47 -8.93
C SER A 718 -18.87 -19.96 -8.13
N LEU A 719 -18.90 -19.65 -6.83
CA LEU A 719 -20.03 -19.86 -5.94
C LEU A 719 -21.09 -18.74 -6.00
N CYS A 720 -20.91 -17.75 -6.89
CA CYS A 720 -21.77 -16.58 -7.07
C CYS A 720 -21.91 -15.67 -5.85
N TYR A 721 -20.86 -15.59 -5.01
CA TYR A 721 -20.83 -14.71 -3.85
C TYR A 721 -20.02 -13.43 -4.11
N ARG A 722 -20.51 -12.33 -3.54
CA ARG A 722 -19.91 -11.00 -3.62
C ARG A 722 -18.72 -10.85 -2.66
N LEU A 723 -17.56 -10.53 -3.21
CA LEU A 723 -16.33 -10.30 -2.43
C LEU A 723 -16.43 -9.06 -1.51
N ASP A 724 -17.15 -8.04 -1.97
CA ASP A 724 -17.35 -6.75 -1.30
C ASP A 724 -18.41 -6.82 -0.17
N PHE A 725 -19.12 -7.94 -0.02
CA PHE A 725 -20.06 -8.12 1.08
C PHE A 725 -19.32 -8.47 2.39
N THR A 726 -19.12 -7.47 3.25
CA THR A 726 -18.33 -7.57 4.49
C THR A 726 -19.16 -7.42 5.77
N SER A 727 -20.47 -7.22 5.66
CA SER A 727 -21.31 -6.94 6.83
C SER A 727 -21.30 -8.12 7.82
N THR A 728 -21.15 -7.80 9.10
CA THR A 728 -21.38 -8.72 10.23
C THR A 728 -22.74 -8.50 10.90
N LYS A 729 -23.53 -7.53 10.40
CA LYS A 729 -24.82 -7.13 10.95
C LYS A 729 -25.96 -7.69 10.12
N GLY A 730 -26.98 -8.23 10.80
CA GLY A 730 -28.15 -8.86 10.20
C GLY A 730 -28.18 -10.38 10.37
N HIS A 731 -29.19 -11.00 9.76
CA HIS A 731 -29.49 -12.43 9.86
C HIS A 731 -29.30 -13.15 8.52
N SER A 732 -28.42 -12.63 7.63
CA SER A 732 -28.12 -13.36 6.40
C SER A 732 -27.01 -14.40 6.66
N PRO A 733 -26.98 -15.50 5.90
CA PRO A 733 -25.93 -16.50 6.06
C PRO A 733 -24.52 -15.93 5.82
N ALA A 734 -24.38 -15.00 4.89
CA ALA A 734 -23.12 -14.27 4.66
C ALA A 734 -22.69 -13.44 5.88
N THR A 735 -23.64 -12.80 6.58
CA THR A 735 -23.33 -12.06 7.81
C THR A 735 -22.90 -12.97 8.95
N LEU A 736 -23.50 -14.16 9.05
CA LEU A 736 -23.09 -15.20 10.00
C LEU A 736 -21.66 -15.69 9.68
N GLY A 737 -21.36 -16.01 8.42
CA GLY A 737 -20.01 -16.40 8.00
C GLY A 737 -18.95 -15.35 8.33
N ASN A 738 -19.24 -14.07 8.06
CA ASN A 738 -18.37 -12.96 8.44
C ASN A 738 -18.20 -12.84 9.98
N ARG A 739 -19.24 -13.11 10.78
CA ARG A 739 -19.15 -13.11 12.26
C ARG A 739 -18.27 -14.25 12.78
N ILE A 740 -18.40 -15.44 12.20
CA ILE A 740 -17.59 -16.61 12.54
C ILE A 740 -16.12 -16.32 12.25
N ALA A 741 -15.79 -15.86 11.03
CA ALA A 741 -14.42 -15.48 10.69
C ALA A 741 -13.85 -14.42 11.63
N ALA A 742 -14.64 -13.40 11.97
CA ALA A 742 -14.24 -12.39 12.94
C ALA A 742 -13.96 -12.98 14.33
N ALA A 743 -14.68 -14.02 14.77
CA ALA A 743 -14.43 -14.70 16.03
C ALA A 743 -13.14 -15.53 16.01
N VAL A 744 -12.90 -16.27 14.93
CA VAL A 744 -11.66 -17.02 14.68
C VAL A 744 -10.44 -16.09 14.77
N ILE A 745 -10.46 -14.99 14.00
CA ILE A 745 -9.36 -14.00 13.95
C ILE A 745 -9.13 -13.35 15.33
N ARG A 746 -10.20 -13.00 16.06
CA ARG A 746 -10.06 -12.46 17.43
C ARG A 746 -9.41 -13.47 18.38
N SER A 747 -9.76 -14.75 18.26
CA SER A 747 -9.20 -15.80 19.12
C SER A 747 -7.68 -15.88 18.95
N GLY A 748 -7.21 -16.07 17.71
CA GLY A 748 -5.79 -16.28 17.46
C GLY A 748 -4.88 -15.08 17.76
N ARG A 749 -5.42 -13.86 17.75
CA ARG A 749 -4.70 -12.66 18.24
C ARG A 749 -4.34 -12.69 19.73
N SER A 750 -4.99 -13.54 20.53
CA SER A 750 -4.88 -13.54 21.99
C SER A 750 -4.62 -14.92 22.60
N ASP A 751 -4.42 -15.95 21.77
CA ASP A 751 -4.36 -17.32 22.24
C ASP A 751 -2.96 -17.82 22.60
N GLY A 752 -1.92 -17.01 22.36
CA GLY A 752 -0.52 -17.36 22.63
C GLY A 752 0.32 -17.54 21.36
N SER A 753 -0.28 -17.63 20.17
CA SER A 753 0.43 -17.92 18.91
C SER A 753 1.27 -16.77 18.37
N LEU A 754 1.11 -15.56 18.92
CA LEU A 754 1.67 -14.32 18.40
C LEU A 754 1.24 -14.01 16.96
N GLU A 755 0.03 -14.41 16.56
CA GLU A 755 -0.54 -14.09 15.24
C GLU A 755 -0.48 -12.59 14.89
N ARG A 756 -0.67 -11.71 15.90
CA ARG A 756 -0.55 -10.24 15.72
C ARG A 756 0.84 -9.76 15.29
N LEU A 757 1.86 -10.61 15.44
CA LEU A 757 3.25 -10.41 15.05
C LEU A 757 3.66 -11.37 13.92
N HIS A 758 2.70 -11.93 13.19
CA HIS A 758 2.94 -12.96 12.17
C HIS A 758 3.72 -14.17 12.69
N TYR A 759 3.40 -14.59 13.92
CA TYR A 759 4.03 -15.74 14.59
C TYR A 759 5.55 -15.59 14.83
N ALA A 760 6.11 -14.40 14.64
CA ALA A 760 7.52 -14.16 14.90
C ALA A 760 7.84 -14.34 16.39
N ASP A 761 8.71 -15.29 16.69
CA ASP A 761 9.24 -15.52 18.03
C ASP A 761 10.56 -14.78 18.19
N GLN A 762 10.62 -13.88 19.17
CA GLN A 762 11.82 -13.12 19.50
C GLN A 762 12.41 -13.53 20.85
N SER A 763 11.84 -14.55 21.50
CA SER A 763 12.22 -14.93 22.86
C SER A 763 13.39 -15.91 22.90
N TYR A 764 13.55 -16.75 21.89
CA TYR A 764 14.61 -17.74 21.84
C TYR A 764 15.93 -17.15 21.31
N VAL A 765 17.00 -17.36 22.07
CA VAL A 765 18.37 -17.02 21.67
C VAL A 765 19.18 -18.32 21.62
N ALA A 766 19.77 -18.61 20.47
CA ALA A 766 20.59 -19.82 20.32
C ALA A 766 21.84 -19.74 21.20
N VAL A 767 22.14 -20.84 21.89
CA VAL A 767 23.36 -21.00 22.70
C VAL A 767 24.60 -21.10 21.82
N ASN A 768 24.46 -21.73 20.65
CA ASN A 768 25.53 -21.91 19.70
C ASN A 768 25.52 -20.83 18.61
N ALA A 769 26.71 -20.40 18.20
CA ALA A 769 26.87 -19.55 17.02
C ALA A 769 26.49 -20.33 15.74
N PRO A 770 25.98 -19.64 14.69
CA PRO A 770 25.61 -20.30 13.46
C PRO A 770 26.78 -21.05 12.80
N LEU A 771 26.53 -22.27 12.34
CA LEU A 771 27.46 -23.05 11.54
C LEU A 771 27.45 -22.56 10.09
N VAL A 772 28.56 -21.98 9.63
CA VAL A 772 28.77 -21.65 8.22
C VAL A 772 29.06 -22.94 7.45
N VAL A 773 28.03 -23.54 6.85
CA VAL A 773 28.09 -24.89 6.25
C VAL A 773 29.13 -25.00 5.12
N LYS A 774 29.46 -23.87 4.47
CA LYS A 774 30.48 -23.81 3.43
C LYS A 774 31.92 -23.96 3.94
N GLN A 775 32.15 -23.78 5.23
CA GLN A 775 33.47 -23.87 5.83
C GLN A 775 33.64 -25.23 6.52
N PRO A 776 34.82 -25.87 6.40
CA PRO A 776 35.08 -27.11 7.12
C PRO A 776 35.21 -26.86 8.62
N GLY A 777 34.61 -27.72 9.43
CA GLY A 777 34.65 -27.67 10.89
C GLY A 777 33.57 -26.77 11.51
N THR A 778 33.40 -26.89 12.82
CA THR A 778 32.49 -26.05 13.62
C THR A 778 33.04 -25.92 15.05
N ALA A 779 32.73 -24.82 15.70
CA ALA A 779 32.89 -24.66 17.14
C ALA A 779 31.50 -24.49 17.75
N MET A 780 31.11 -25.42 18.62
CA MET A 780 29.89 -25.32 19.42
C MET A 780 30.26 -24.89 20.83
N HIS A 781 29.50 -23.94 21.38
CA HIS A 781 29.59 -23.60 22.79
C HIS A 781 29.06 -24.75 23.65
N ASP A 782 27.91 -25.30 23.27
CA ASP A 782 27.29 -26.44 23.92
C ASP A 782 26.66 -27.40 22.90
N PRO A 783 27.24 -28.59 22.67
CA PRO A 783 26.76 -29.57 21.69
C PRO A 783 25.45 -30.30 22.10
N THR A 784 24.89 -30.00 23.27
CA THR A 784 23.55 -30.48 23.66
C THR A 784 22.43 -29.52 23.26
N PHE A 785 22.76 -28.34 22.73
CA PHE A 785 21.80 -27.33 22.27
C PHE A 785 21.80 -27.18 20.75
N TRP A 786 20.69 -26.68 20.20
CA TRP A 786 20.56 -26.41 18.77
C TRP A 786 21.64 -25.43 18.27
N GLN A 787 22.23 -25.76 17.12
CA GLN A 787 23.14 -24.88 16.39
C GLN A 787 22.45 -24.40 15.10
N PRO A 788 22.21 -23.08 14.94
CA PRO A 788 21.66 -22.55 13.70
C PRO A 788 22.59 -22.83 12.51
N LEU A 789 22.04 -23.07 11.34
CA LEU A 789 22.83 -23.18 10.10
C LEU A 789 22.86 -21.85 9.35
N ALA A 790 24.04 -21.48 8.85
CA ALA A 790 24.25 -20.37 7.93
C ALA A 790 24.50 -20.93 6.51
N LEU A 791 23.56 -20.65 5.61
CA LEU A 791 23.46 -21.21 4.26
C LEU A 791 23.64 -20.09 3.22
N ASP A 792 24.43 -20.36 2.17
CA ASP A 792 24.68 -19.39 1.08
C ASP A 792 23.40 -19.12 0.26
N GLN A 793 22.58 -20.16 0.10
CA GLN A 793 21.29 -20.16 -0.56
C GLN A 793 20.33 -21.03 0.25
N THR A 794 19.10 -20.56 0.35
CA THR A 794 18.02 -21.23 1.08
C THR A 794 16.80 -21.26 0.18
N VAL A 795 16.30 -22.47 -0.06
CA VAL A 795 15.13 -22.72 -0.88
C VAL A 795 14.21 -23.62 -0.07
N ALA A 796 12.94 -23.25 0.02
CA ALA A 796 11.91 -24.06 0.64
C ALA A 796 11.58 -25.30 -0.22
N GLN A 797 10.91 -26.29 0.36
CA GLN A 797 10.53 -27.54 -0.32
C GLN A 797 9.81 -27.33 -1.67
N ASN A 798 9.01 -26.26 -1.79
CA ASN A 798 8.26 -25.89 -2.98
C ASN A 798 9.03 -24.98 -3.95
N GLY A 799 10.35 -24.85 -3.78
CA GLY A 799 11.21 -24.07 -4.67
C GLY A 799 11.26 -22.57 -4.38
N LEU A 800 10.59 -22.08 -3.34
CA LEU A 800 10.62 -20.67 -2.98
C LEU A 800 11.93 -20.27 -2.32
N ALA A 801 12.52 -19.17 -2.77
CA ALA A 801 13.71 -18.63 -2.12
C ALA A 801 13.35 -18.10 -0.72
N VAL A 802 14.10 -18.51 0.30
CA VAL A 802 13.98 -18.00 1.67
C VAL A 802 15.09 -16.96 1.88
N PRO A 803 14.75 -15.67 2.09
CA PRO A 803 15.73 -14.59 2.17
C PRO A 803 16.75 -14.72 3.31
N GLU A 804 16.34 -15.35 4.42
CA GLU A 804 17.18 -15.54 5.60
C GLU A 804 18.29 -16.54 5.35
N LYS A 805 19.54 -16.07 5.43
CA LYS A 805 20.74 -16.91 5.28
C LYS A 805 21.13 -17.65 6.56
N VAL A 806 20.53 -17.30 7.69
CA VAL A 806 20.80 -17.91 8.99
C VAL A 806 19.48 -18.40 9.55
N GLN A 807 19.42 -19.67 9.91
CA GLN A 807 18.23 -20.26 10.51
C GLN A 807 17.87 -19.53 11.81
N THR A 808 16.57 -19.31 12.01
CA THR A 808 16.01 -18.80 13.26
C THR A 808 15.13 -19.86 13.89
N PHE A 809 15.04 -19.86 15.22
CA PHE A 809 14.21 -20.83 15.91
C PHE A 809 12.74 -20.46 15.68
N ILE A 810 11.96 -21.42 15.19
CA ILE A 810 10.53 -21.25 14.98
C ILE A 810 9.84 -22.08 16.06
N GLY A 811 9.29 -21.40 17.08
CA GLY A 811 8.17 -21.98 17.79
C GLY A 811 8.19 -22.12 19.31
N ALA A 812 9.02 -21.37 20.05
CA ALA A 812 8.95 -21.44 21.52
C ALA A 812 7.58 -20.97 22.03
N GLN A 813 6.94 -20.02 21.33
CA GLN A 813 5.61 -19.52 21.66
C GLN A 813 4.48 -20.55 21.47
N TRP A 814 4.63 -21.56 20.58
CA TRP A 814 3.54 -22.49 20.27
C TRP A 814 3.13 -23.35 21.46
N GLY A 815 4.06 -23.61 22.38
CA GLY A 815 3.80 -24.28 23.65
C GLY A 815 2.83 -23.55 24.57
N HIS A 816 2.64 -22.24 24.36
CA HIS A 816 1.72 -21.40 25.12
C HIS A 816 0.36 -21.21 24.42
N VAL A 817 0.18 -21.77 23.22
CA VAL A 817 -1.07 -21.66 22.47
C VAL A 817 -2.18 -22.40 23.20
N ARG A 818 -3.33 -21.74 23.32
CA ARG A 818 -4.54 -22.34 23.86
C ARG A 818 -5.08 -23.41 22.89
N GLY A 819 -4.73 -24.67 23.16
CA GLY A 819 -5.33 -25.82 22.48
C GLY A 819 -6.73 -26.17 22.98
N PHE A 820 -7.39 -27.10 22.28
CA PHE A 820 -8.72 -27.62 22.63
C PHE A 820 -8.66 -28.92 23.47
N ALA A 821 -7.58 -29.70 23.33
CA ALA A 821 -7.44 -31.02 23.97
C ALA A 821 -6.40 -31.07 25.11
N LEU A 822 -5.44 -30.14 25.12
CA LEU A 822 -4.34 -30.14 26.09
C LEU A 822 -4.51 -29.02 27.14
N PRO A 823 -4.10 -29.25 28.40
CA PRO A 823 -4.15 -28.24 29.45
C PRO A 823 -3.18 -27.09 29.14
N ARG A 824 -3.46 -25.89 29.68
CA ARG A 824 -2.55 -24.74 29.51
C ARG A 824 -1.28 -24.92 30.32
N SER A 825 -0.13 -24.57 29.73
CA SER A 825 1.15 -24.51 30.43
C SER A 825 1.66 -23.08 30.53
N LYS A 826 2.09 -22.69 31.74
CA LYS A 826 2.79 -21.42 31.97
C LYS A 826 4.23 -21.45 31.43
N GLU A 827 4.80 -22.64 31.33
CA GLU A 827 6.18 -22.88 30.91
C GLU A 827 6.29 -23.26 29.42
N GLY A 828 5.15 -23.39 28.73
CA GLY A 828 5.12 -23.75 27.31
C GLY A 828 5.18 -25.26 27.05
N LEU A 829 5.15 -26.07 28.11
CA LEU A 829 5.16 -27.53 28.05
C LEU A 829 3.85 -28.07 28.66
N PRO A 830 2.78 -28.22 27.86
CA PRO A 830 1.52 -28.80 28.34
C PRO A 830 1.64 -30.28 28.70
N ILE A 831 2.61 -30.96 28.09
CA ILE A 831 3.10 -32.29 28.46
C ILE A 831 4.62 -32.14 28.54
N ASP A 832 5.19 -32.33 29.74
CA ASP A 832 6.65 -32.29 29.94
C ASP A 832 7.26 -33.64 29.55
N PRO A 833 8.09 -33.72 28.49
CA PRO A 833 8.75 -34.96 28.08
C PRO A 833 9.90 -35.37 29.02
N GLY A 834 10.27 -34.53 29.99
CA GLY A 834 11.45 -34.74 30.84
C GLY A 834 12.76 -34.27 30.19
N PRO A 835 13.91 -34.51 30.85
CA PRO A 835 15.21 -34.07 30.35
C PRO A 835 15.61 -34.80 29.05
N PRO A 836 16.46 -34.19 28.20
CA PRO A 836 16.93 -34.82 26.96
C PRO A 836 17.55 -36.21 27.21
N PRO A 837 17.14 -37.25 26.45
CA PRO A 837 17.48 -38.64 26.79
C PRO A 837 18.92 -39.07 26.43
N ILE A 838 19.67 -38.25 25.68
CA ILE A 838 20.88 -38.68 24.95
C ILE A 838 22.20 -38.24 25.63
N GLY A 839 22.13 -37.40 26.68
CA GLY A 839 23.31 -36.93 27.42
C GLY A 839 24.21 -35.97 26.61
N THR A 840 25.52 -36.05 26.86
CA THR A 840 26.59 -35.22 26.29
C THR A 840 27.42 -36.01 25.26
N PRO A 841 28.26 -35.36 24.44
CA PRO A 841 29.13 -36.09 23.49
C PRO A 841 30.13 -37.08 24.12
N ALA A 842 30.36 -37.01 25.44
CA ALA A 842 31.17 -38.01 26.13
C ALA A 842 30.43 -39.35 26.25
N ASP A 843 29.10 -39.31 26.33
CA ASP A 843 28.24 -40.45 26.61
C ASP A 843 28.12 -41.41 25.42
N ALA A 844 28.08 -42.71 25.71
CA ALA A 844 27.95 -43.75 24.69
C ALA A 844 26.64 -43.63 23.91
N ALA A 845 25.54 -43.24 24.57
CA ALA A 845 24.23 -43.06 23.95
C ALA A 845 24.25 -41.95 22.88
N TYR A 846 24.91 -40.82 23.15
CA TYR A 846 25.08 -39.72 22.20
C TYR A 846 25.80 -40.18 20.92
N LYS A 847 26.92 -40.89 21.10
CA LYS A 847 27.70 -41.43 19.98
C LYS A 847 26.90 -42.47 19.19
N GLN A 848 26.16 -43.33 19.88
CA GLN A 848 25.34 -44.35 19.24
C GLN A 848 24.23 -43.73 18.39
N ALA A 849 23.55 -42.70 18.89
CA ALA A 849 22.54 -41.97 18.13
C ALA A 849 23.11 -41.35 16.84
N ALA A 850 24.31 -40.75 16.90
CA ALA A 850 24.99 -40.21 15.72
C ALA A 850 25.32 -41.33 14.69
N VAL A 851 25.81 -42.48 15.16
CA VAL A 851 26.10 -43.64 14.30
C VAL A 851 24.81 -44.18 13.65
N ASP A 852 23.69 -44.18 14.37
CA ASP A 852 22.42 -44.68 13.84
C ASP A 852 21.89 -43.78 12.71
N VAL A 853 22.04 -42.45 12.83
CA VAL A 853 21.73 -41.51 11.73
C VAL A 853 22.61 -41.80 10.51
N ILE A 854 23.91 -42.05 10.70
CA ILE A 854 24.84 -42.39 9.60
C ILE A 854 24.42 -43.71 8.92
N ARG A 855 24.06 -44.74 9.70
CA ARG A 855 23.56 -46.02 9.17
C ARG A 855 22.27 -45.84 8.38
N LYS A 856 21.32 -45.06 8.91
CA LYS A 856 20.06 -44.74 8.22
C LYS A 856 20.30 -43.97 6.92
N SER A 857 21.24 -43.05 6.91
CA SER A 857 21.64 -42.35 5.68
C SER A 857 22.20 -43.30 4.62
N ALA A 858 22.91 -44.36 5.02
CA ALA A 858 23.43 -45.37 4.09
C ALA A 858 22.31 -46.24 3.48
N GLU A 859 21.19 -46.42 4.16
CA GLU A 859 20.01 -47.13 3.61
C GLU A 859 19.32 -46.36 2.47
N LEU A 860 19.66 -45.08 2.25
CA LEU A 860 19.14 -44.25 1.16
C LEU A 860 19.93 -44.39 -0.16
N ASP A 861 20.99 -45.20 -0.17
CA ASP A 861 21.80 -45.44 -1.36
C ASP A 861 21.07 -46.39 -2.33
N PRO A 862 20.64 -45.91 -3.52
CA PRO A 862 19.97 -46.77 -4.51
C PRO A 862 20.87 -47.91 -5.02
N ALA A 863 22.18 -47.85 -4.79
CA ALA A 863 23.12 -48.91 -5.18
C ALA A 863 23.23 -50.08 -4.18
N ASP A 864 22.63 -50.01 -2.98
CA ASP A 864 22.72 -51.08 -1.96
C ASP A 864 21.96 -52.36 -2.37
N GLY A 865 21.03 -52.28 -3.33
CA GLY A 865 20.35 -53.43 -3.93
C GLY A 865 19.38 -54.19 -3.00
N ARG A 866 19.18 -53.72 -1.76
CA ARG A 866 18.24 -54.32 -0.80
C ARG A 866 16.80 -54.06 -1.22
N THR A 867 15.94 -55.03 -0.94
CA THR A 867 14.50 -54.92 -1.16
C THR A 867 13.73 -55.04 0.15
N ILE A 868 12.61 -54.35 0.21
CA ILE A 868 11.63 -54.39 1.30
C ILE A 868 10.28 -54.81 0.73
N ASP A 869 9.53 -55.60 1.49
CA ASP A 869 8.14 -55.94 1.16
C ASP A 869 7.22 -54.88 1.75
N ILE A 870 6.55 -54.11 0.88
CA ILE A 870 5.61 -53.06 1.26
C ILE A 870 4.15 -53.50 1.12
N GLY A 871 3.93 -54.82 0.95
CA GLY A 871 2.60 -55.41 0.91
C GLY A 871 1.80 -55.05 2.17
N LEU A 872 0.49 -54.92 2.01
CA LEU A 872 -0.42 -54.62 3.11
C LEU A 872 -0.46 -55.72 4.19
N ASP A 873 0.11 -56.90 3.94
CA ASP A 873 0.32 -58.01 4.87
C ASP A 873 1.69 -58.02 5.55
N ALA A 874 2.60 -57.13 5.16
CA ALA A 874 3.98 -57.09 5.64
C ALA A 874 4.25 -55.86 6.53
N LEU A 875 3.65 -54.71 6.22
CA LEU A 875 3.88 -53.43 6.91
C LEU A 875 2.56 -52.73 7.28
N GLY A 876 2.56 -52.06 8.44
CA GLY A 876 1.41 -51.29 8.94
C GLY A 876 0.53 -52.07 9.90
N ASN A 877 -0.75 -51.70 10.04
CA ASN A 877 -1.66 -52.27 11.05
C ASN A 877 -1.09 -52.20 12.48
N ASN A 878 -0.49 -51.06 12.82
CA ASN A 878 0.12 -50.85 14.12
C ASN A 878 -0.96 -50.77 15.21
N PRO A 879 -0.78 -51.47 16.35
CA PRO A 879 -1.47 -51.10 17.58
C PRO A 879 -1.31 -49.61 17.87
N LEU A 880 -2.33 -49.02 18.49
CA LEU A 880 -2.29 -47.60 18.84
C LEU A 880 -1.08 -47.30 19.74
N GLY A 881 -0.20 -46.42 19.28
CA GLY A 881 1.00 -46.00 20.02
C GLY A 881 2.26 -46.82 19.72
N THR A 882 2.23 -47.77 18.77
CA THR A 882 3.41 -48.53 18.35
C THR A 882 3.69 -48.36 16.85
N ASN A 883 4.85 -48.84 16.39
CA ASN A 883 5.23 -48.88 14.98
C ASN A 883 5.87 -50.23 14.61
N ASP A 884 5.27 -51.32 15.10
CA ASP A 884 5.75 -52.70 15.02
C ASP A 884 4.71 -53.67 14.40
N GLY A 885 3.70 -53.13 13.73
CA GLY A 885 2.64 -53.90 13.09
C GLY A 885 3.10 -54.65 11.84
N HIS A 886 2.37 -55.72 11.52
CA HIS A 886 2.63 -56.64 10.43
C HIS A 886 1.51 -56.66 9.39
N GLY A 887 0.79 -55.55 9.19
CA GLY A 887 -0.25 -55.46 8.18
C GLY A 887 -1.50 -56.34 8.43
N TYR A 888 -2.33 -56.48 7.40
CA TYR A 888 -3.52 -57.34 7.36
C TYR A 888 -3.24 -58.57 6.49
N THR A 889 -3.45 -59.77 7.02
CA THR A 889 -3.15 -61.02 6.29
C THR A 889 -4.18 -61.38 5.21
N VAL A 890 -5.37 -60.76 5.22
CA VAL A 890 -6.47 -61.05 4.29
C VAL A 890 -7.11 -59.75 3.85
N ASN A 891 -7.35 -59.63 2.55
CA ASN A 891 -8.11 -58.52 1.98
C ASN A 891 -9.60 -58.70 2.29
N PRO A 892 -10.23 -57.77 3.04
CA PRO A 892 -11.62 -57.93 3.49
C PRO A 892 -12.64 -57.83 2.35
N PHE A 893 -12.26 -57.29 1.19
CA PHE A 893 -13.14 -57.18 0.02
C PHE A 893 -13.09 -58.42 -0.86
N THR A 894 -11.90 -58.99 -1.09
CA THR A 894 -11.71 -60.16 -1.97
C THR A 894 -11.71 -61.50 -1.23
N GLY A 895 -11.52 -61.48 0.09
CA GLY A 895 -11.38 -62.68 0.94
C GLY A 895 -10.08 -63.46 0.70
N ARG A 896 -9.11 -62.89 -0.04
CA ARG A 896 -7.83 -63.54 -0.38
C ARG A 896 -6.66 -62.87 0.37
N PRO A 897 -5.55 -63.59 0.62
CA PRO A 897 -4.31 -62.97 1.11
C PRO A 897 -3.80 -61.88 0.17
N TYR A 898 -3.13 -60.86 0.70
CA TYR A 898 -2.39 -59.91 -0.11
C TYR A 898 -1.15 -60.59 -0.71
N ALA A 899 -0.75 -60.16 -1.90
CA ALA A 899 0.49 -60.62 -2.52
C ALA A 899 1.65 -59.74 -2.01
N PRO A 900 2.86 -60.31 -1.83
CA PRO A 900 4.06 -59.53 -1.54
C PRO A 900 4.31 -58.43 -2.57
N GLU A 901 4.63 -57.22 -2.12
CA GLU A 901 4.98 -56.08 -2.96
C GLU A 901 6.42 -55.67 -2.67
N ARG A 902 7.39 -56.33 -3.32
CA ARG A 902 8.81 -56.06 -3.09
C ARG A 902 9.32 -54.91 -3.94
N VAL A 903 9.87 -53.90 -3.27
CA VAL A 903 10.48 -52.71 -3.89
C VAL A 903 11.89 -52.47 -3.36
N PRO A 904 12.75 -51.70 -4.05
CA PRO A 904 14.02 -51.27 -3.50
C PRO A 904 13.83 -50.49 -2.18
N GLN A 905 14.58 -50.87 -1.14
CA GLN A 905 14.44 -50.25 0.18
C GLN A 905 14.79 -48.75 0.15
N ALA A 906 15.85 -48.38 -0.58
CA ALA A 906 16.28 -47.00 -0.72
C ALA A 906 15.19 -46.12 -1.36
N ASP A 907 14.54 -46.60 -2.43
CA ASP A 907 13.48 -45.86 -3.12
C ASP A 907 12.28 -45.67 -2.20
N TYR A 908 11.85 -46.71 -1.48
CA TYR A 908 10.76 -46.61 -0.51
C TYR A 908 11.05 -45.58 0.59
N ALA A 909 12.24 -45.62 1.18
CA ALA A 909 12.62 -44.70 2.25
C ALA A 909 12.71 -43.25 1.78
N ARG A 910 13.21 -43.00 0.56
CA ARG A 910 13.28 -41.66 -0.04
C ARG A 910 11.90 -41.10 -0.36
N VAL A 911 11.03 -41.91 -0.97
CA VAL A 911 9.64 -41.53 -1.26
C VAL A 911 8.88 -41.19 0.02
N LEU A 912 9.05 -41.98 1.10
CA LEU A 912 8.45 -41.66 2.39
C LEU A 912 8.98 -40.34 2.98
N ALA A 913 10.28 -40.09 2.91
CA ALA A 913 10.87 -38.84 3.40
C ALA A 913 10.34 -37.62 2.62
N GLU A 914 10.30 -37.70 1.29
CA GLU A 914 9.76 -36.64 0.42
C GLU A 914 8.25 -36.45 0.65
N PHE A 915 7.47 -37.53 0.74
CA PHE A 915 6.04 -37.45 0.98
C PHE A 915 5.74 -36.76 2.30
N TRP A 916 6.46 -37.07 3.39
CA TRP A 916 6.15 -36.54 4.72
C TRP A 916 6.76 -35.17 5.03
N ALA A 917 7.92 -34.82 4.45
CA ALA A 917 8.71 -33.69 4.92
C ALA A 917 9.22 -32.72 3.84
N ASP A 918 9.55 -33.18 2.62
CA ASP A 918 10.40 -32.41 1.69
C ASP A 918 9.92 -32.38 0.22
N GLY A 919 8.69 -32.80 -0.06
CA GLY A 919 8.15 -32.83 -1.42
C GLY A 919 7.69 -31.44 -1.94
N PRO A 920 7.89 -31.11 -3.22
CA PRO A 920 7.44 -29.83 -3.80
C PRO A 920 5.93 -29.68 -3.87
N SER A 921 5.19 -30.78 -3.76
CA SER A 921 3.73 -30.82 -3.67
C SER A 921 3.22 -31.08 -2.24
N SER A 922 4.10 -31.06 -1.22
CA SER A 922 3.70 -31.37 0.15
C SER A 922 2.75 -30.31 0.70
N GLU A 923 1.69 -30.79 1.34
CA GLU A 923 0.75 -29.97 2.10
C GLU A 923 1.25 -29.69 3.52
N THR A 924 2.47 -30.10 3.86
CA THR A 924 3.07 -30.14 5.21
C THR A 924 2.20 -30.92 6.22
N PRO A 925 2.75 -31.70 7.17
CA PRO A 925 1.92 -32.25 8.23
C PRO A 925 1.24 -31.12 9.03
N PRO A 926 -0.09 -31.14 9.25
CA PRO A 926 -1.01 -32.27 9.08
C PRO A 926 -1.83 -32.31 7.77
N GLY A 927 -1.60 -31.44 6.79
CA GLY A 927 -2.38 -31.37 5.53
C GLY A 927 -2.48 -32.69 4.76
N HIS A 928 -1.48 -33.58 4.85
CA HIS A 928 -1.54 -34.93 4.27
C HIS A 928 -2.74 -35.74 4.79
N TRP A 929 -3.14 -35.53 6.06
CA TRP A 929 -4.29 -36.22 6.64
C TRP A 929 -5.59 -35.79 5.97
N ASN A 930 -5.73 -34.51 5.63
CA ASN A 930 -6.89 -34.01 4.89
C ASN A 930 -6.93 -34.59 3.47
N VAL A 931 -5.78 -34.65 2.77
CA VAL A 931 -5.68 -35.28 1.44
C VAL A 931 -6.10 -36.75 1.49
N ILE A 932 -5.60 -37.52 2.46
CA ILE A 932 -5.97 -38.93 2.64
C ILE A 932 -7.46 -39.05 2.96
N ALA A 933 -7.95 -38.23 3.88
CA ALA A 933 -9.36 -38.27 4.29
C ALA A 933 -10.29 -37.91 3.12
N ASN A 934 -9.91 -36.95 2.28
CA ASN A 934 -10.59 -36.63 1.03
C ASN A 934 -10.60 -37.81 0.06
N ALA A 935 -9.45 -38.44 -0.19
CA ALA A 935 -9.36 -39.59 -1.09
C ALA A 935 -10.22 -40.77 -0.62
N VAL A 936 -10.26 -41.04 0.68
CA VAL A 936 -11.12 -42.09 1.26
C VAL A 936 -12.60 -41.69 1.17
N SER A 937 -12.93 -40.43 1.47
CA SER A 937 -14.29 -39.88 1.41
C SER A 937 -14.88 -39.89 0.00
N ASP A 938 -14.04 -39.62 -1.01
CA ASP A 938 -14.43 -39.54 -2.41
C ASP A 938 -14.54 -40.92 -3.08
N SER A 939 -14.10 -41.98 -2.39
CA SER A 939 -14.19 -43.35 -2.88
C SER A 939 -15.64 -43.82 -3.02
N PRO A 940 -16.03 -44.42 -4.16
CA PRO A 940 -17.37 -44.99 -4.34
C PRO A 940 -17.64 -46.18 -3.40
N LEU A 941 -16.59 -46.72 -2.77
CA LEU A 941 -16.69 -47.81 -1.80
C LEU A 941 -16.97 -47.32 -0.37
N MET A 942 -16.98 -46.00 -0.13
CA MET A 942 -17.14 -45.44 1.20
C MET A 942 -18.61 -45.43 1.65
N ALA A 943 -18.91 -46.16 2.73
CA ALA A 943 -20.28 -46.26 3.28
C ALA A 943 -20.72 -45.05 4.13
N SER A 944 -19.85 -44.05 4.31
CA SER A 944 -20.09 -42.78 5.04
C SER A 944 -20.78 -42.87 6.42
N PRO A 945 -20.41 -43.78 7.35
CA PRO A 945 -21.09 -43.85 8.65
C PRO A 945 -20.48 -42.86 9.66
N ILE A 946 -21.05 -41.65 9.81
CA ILE A 946 -20.80 -40.78 10.98
C ILE A 946 -22.12 -40.55 11.75
N GLY A 947 -22.26 -41.29 12.85
CA GLY A 947 -23.43 -41.25 13.74
C GLY A 947 -24.65 -42.00 13.18
N ALA A 948 -25.85 -41.68 13.70
CA ALA A 948 -27.09 -42.29 13.24
C ALA A 948 -27.59 -41.67 11.90
N GLY A 949 -27.86 -42.53 10.92
CA GLY A 949 -28.41 -42.18 9.59
C GLY A 949 -27.35 -41.89 8.52
N THR A 950 -27.75 -41.94 7.25
CA THR A 950 -26.91 -41.51 6.11
C THR A 950 -26.73 -39.98 6.14
N ALA A 951 -25.50 -39.50 6.30
CA ALA A 951 -25.20 -38.07 6.22
C ALA A 951 -25.27 -37.59 4.76
N ASN A 952 -25.82 -36.39 4.52
CA ASN A 952 -25.59 -35.71 3.23
C ASN A 952 -24.12 -35.29 3.13
N ARG A 953 -23.63 -35.09 1.90
CA ARG A 953 -22.20 -34.89 1.63
C ARG A 953 -21.59 -33.74 2.45
N LEU A 954 -22.29 -32.60 2.54
CA LEU A 954 -21.85 -31.45 3.33
C LEU A 954 -21.69 -31.76 4.83
N ARG A 955 -22.64 -32.50 5.43
CA ARG A 955 -22.54 -32.90 6.84
C ARG A 955 -21.38 -33.87 7.07
N TRP A 956 -21.12 -34.77 6.13
CA TRP A 956 -20.00 -35.70 6.22
C TRP A 956 -18.67 -34.95 6.23
N ASP A 957 -18.42 -34.09 5.22
CA ASP A 957 -17.16 -33.37 5.08
C ASP A 957 -16.90 -32.45 6.29
N VAL A 958 -17.89 -31.67 6.73
CA VAL A 958 -17.74 -30.77 7.90
C VAL A 958 -17.39 -31.52 9.19
N LYS A 959 -17.94 -32.73 9.40
CA LYS A 959 -17.67 -33.55 10.59
C LYS A 959 -16.38 -34.37 10.50
N MET A 960 -15.87 -34.57 9.29
CA MET A 960 -14.62 -35.26 9.08
C MET A 960 -13.44 -34.32 9.35
N TYR A 961 -13.56 -33.04 8.96
CA TYR A 961 -12.50 -32.05 9.13
C TYR A 961 -12.40 -31.46 10.54
N PHE A 962 -13.48 -31.50 11.34
CA PHE A 962 -13.56 -30.97 12.71
C PHE A 962 -13.83 -32.11 13.71
#